data_AF-A0A1C4IRY0-F1
#
_entry.id   AF-A0A1C4IRY0-F1
#
_cell.length_a   1.000
_cell.length_b   1.000
_cell.length_c   1.000
_cell.angle_alpha   90.00
_cell.angle_beta   90.00
_cell.angle_gamma   90.00
#
_symmetry.space_group_name_H-M   'P 1'
#
loop_
_entity.id
_entity.type
_entity.pdbx_description
1 polymer ?
#
loop_
_entity_poly.entity_id
_entity_poly.type
_entity_poly.pdbx_seq_one_letter_code
_entity_poly.pdbx_strand_id
1 'polypeptide(L)'
;MRPRTRRTRTGRAVTRRLLGAALPLTLVLATGLDAGAAEPPSAAAVNVALGPGARAGASSQDGSSTAAEAIDGDEGTHWSSGPGGDPGAWLSVDLGSAYHVDTVEVVWEAAYAKAFRLQVSDDSTHWTDAWSTTGGKGGTTRVRLGEDAHYVRMQGTTPATRHGYAVREFRVLGSPAETPRPVAAGSPVVAPSTTYPTSYGDWQNGLLAGNGKQGIIVFGDPRNDTVVFDDKDFFMARTEARPHRTFNTVGTGDLDRIRDGLIAGDYRAANQLAADVQGYQGGGEGSKHPGYKMSLTLPDSGTVRDYVRSTDYSNGVVKVNWTDDKGKWERDSFVSRTDGVTVQHLPAPSGQKLDVTLGLSIDPGMHLLTKGVTYTNHTSADFLDLRAKYPNGSYNAGYEGVTRIVTDGKKTVSGDKVRVTGASYVTLLSLTQRYNGTYNGGVPAEQEWDKQLLQQKLSGINDSYATLLARNSAEHSKIFGRVSADFGASDADRAKSTEQLLAEQKTRSTPVPALYERMFAAGRYHLLGSSNTTAAPDLLGNWTGDSDVGWDGYYHLDANLNLQISGGNVGNMPEAMAGYFSLNRQWQKDFRTNAKKLLGTRGMLTGGNTPNGEGLISNINFDYPYQYVTGGESWLLQPFWEYYQVTGDTTFLADQYYPLVRDMGDFYEDFLTKKDAHGTYVFAGSISPENTPPGGVPLSVNSVYDISGARFALSTLIETAKALGRDADRIAVWQEKLDNLPPYLVNDDGALAEWAWPDLADKNNYQHRHSSGLMPVWPYREITPEKNKPLYDAARVFLAKKDGGSYENAGHGLLHGALVAADLGEAGSVGAKLLRFAKDDYYYSGMATSHYNNHNTFATDVVNSVPSVMMEMLAATGPGTLEVLPALPQGLDKGSVKGMLGKGRFTIDDLSWDTNAHTARVTLTSGIDQDLTLIQRAGIQAISGDGVTIRTSPLGNTARVLALKKGKKVTVDLTMAAAKQNLAQGRTATASSESNAGQGAAKAVDGDMGTRWSAGPAADSWLQVDLGAEQSLSEVQLAWEDSYAKGYKLQGSTDGRTWRDLATRTNGSGGTEKIPVSGSARYVRMQGTEKSGPWGYSLYEMRVYG
;
A
#
# COMPACT_ATOMS: atom_id res chain seq x y z
N MET A 1 -49.61 25.74 -41.56
CA MET A 1 -49.93 27.10 -42.08
C MET A 1 -48.69 28.00 -41.99
N ARG A 2 -48.70 29.19 -42.62
CA ARG A 2 -47.74 30.31 -42.39
C ARG A 2 -47.95 30.95 -40.99
N PRO A 3 -46.98 31.67 -40.37
CA PRO A 3 -46.72 33.11 -40.69
C PRO A 3 -45.40 33.50 -41.42
N ARG A 4 -44.51 34.29 -40.79
CA ARG A 4 -43.50 35.24 -41.36
C ARG A 4 -42.38 35.57 -40.31
N THR A 5 -41.34 36.40 -40.56
CA THR A 5 -40.14 36.29 -41.45
C THR A 5 -39.32 37.61 -41.51
N ARG A 6 -37.97 37.55 -41.74
CA ARG A 6 -37.09 38.58 -42.42
C ARG A 6 -36.68 39.86 -41.59
N ARG A 7 -35.63 40.70 -41.88
CA ARG A 7 -34.64 40.82 -43.01
C ARG A 7 -33.43 41.83 -42.84
N THR A 8 -32.23 41.51 -43.43
CA THR A 8 -31.21 42.39 -44.14
C THR A 8 -30.49 43.58 -43.42
N ARG A 9 -29.41 44.29 -43.90
CA ARG A 9 -28.53 44.48 -45.14
C ARG A 9 -27.24 45.30 -44.70
N THR A 10 -26.14 45.74 -45.40
CA THR A 10 -25.21 45.48 -46.57
C THR A 10 -24.05 46.53 -46.48
N GLY A 11 -22.84 46.50 -47.10
CA GLY A 11 -22.11 45.49 -47.89
C GLY A 11 -21.59 45.92 -49.31
N ARG A 12 -20.40 46.57 -49.46
CA ARG A 12 -19.58 46.92 -50.70
C ARG A 12 -18.30 47.75 -50.29
N ALA A 13 -17.18 47.93 -51.02
CA ALA A 13 -16.50 47.22 -52.15
C ALA A 13 -15.11 47.83 -52.57
N VAL A 14 -14.12 46.99 -53.02
CA VAL A 14 -13.11 47.18 -54.13
C VAL A 14 -12.03 48.31 -53.99
N THR A 15 -10.69 48.16 -54.19
CA THR A 15 -9.87 47.72 -55.39
C THR A 15 -8.33 47.55 -55.13
N ARG A 16 -7.61 46.89 -56.06
CA ARG A 16 -6.16 47.07 -56.49
C ARG A 16 -5.00 46.34 -55.74
N ARG A 17 -3.74 46.56 -56.18
CA ARG A 17 -2.70 45.52 -56.44
C ARG A 17 -1.24 45.94 -56.07
N LEU A 18 -0.41 44.94 -55.72
CA LEU A 18 1.08 44.80 -55.84
C LEU A 18 2.07 45.46 -54.83
N LEU A 19 3.01 44.60 -54.38
CA LEU A 19 4.42 44.81 -53.96
C LEU A 19 4.76 45.70 -52.74
N GLY A 20 5.42 45.09 -51.74
CA GLY A 20 6.07 45.76 -50.60
C GLY A 20 6.29 44.80 -49.42
N ALA A 21 7.45 44.82 -48.75
CA ALA A 21 7.86 43.80 -47.78
C ALA A 21 7.53 44.11 -46.30
N ALA A 22 7.58 43.05 -45.49
CA ALA A 22 7.90 42.99 -44.06
C ALA A 22 6.85 43.30 -42.95
N LEU A 23 6.66 42.26 -42.12
CA LEU A 23 6.41 42.28 -40.66
C LEU A 23 5.00 42.76 -40.14
N PRO A 24 4.60 42.40 -38.90
CA PRO A 24 3.23 41.94 -38.66
C PRO A 24 2.45 42.66 -37.55
N LEU A 25 1.11 42.47 -37.51
CA LEU A 25 0.42 41.88 -36.33
C LEU A 25 -1.05 41.48 -36.59
N THR A 26 -1.50 40.46 -35.84
CA THR A 26 -2.88 40.15 -35.37
C THR A 26 -4.15 40.58 -36.14
N LEU A 27 -4.86 39.55 -36.59
CA LEU A 27 -6.22 39.16 -36.12
C LEU A 27 -7.46 40.00 -36.50
N VAL A 28 -8.25 39.47 -37.45
CA VAL A 28 -9.74 39.39 -37.37
C VAL A 28 -10.18 38.04 -37.97
N LEU A 29 -11.09 37.29 -37.32
CA LEU A 29 -11.74 36.10 -37.89
C LEU A 29 -12.97 36.46 -38.74
N ALA A 30 -13.21 35.76 -39.86
CA ALA A 30 -14.56 35.64 -40.44
C ALA A 30 -14.71 34.48 -41.47
N THR A 31 -15.84 33.75 -41.37
CA THR A 31 -16.53 32.94 -42.42
C THR A 31 -15.96 31.57 -42.87
N GLY A 32 -16.86 30.75 -43.45
CA GLY A 32 -16.79 29.28 -43.56
C GLY A 32 -17.77 28.68 -42.53
N LEU A 33 -18.88 27.98 -42.85
CA LEU A 33 -19.30 27.24 -44.05
C LEU A 33 -18.40 26.03 -44.37
N ASP A 34 -18.36 25.08 -43.44
CA ASP A 34 -17.82 23.75 -43.66
C ASP A 34 -18.62 23.01 -44.75
N ALA A 35 -18.06 22.94 -45.95
CA ALA A 35 -18.14 21.71 -46.72
C ALA A 35 -17.36 20.65 -45.94
N GLY A 36 -17.96 19.47 -45.71
CA GLY A 36 -17.40 18.47 -44.81
C GLY A 36 -15.93 18.16 -45.12
N ALA A 37 -15.05 18.48 -44.18
CA ALA A 37 -13.67 18.03 -44.24
C ALA A 37 -13.67 16.50 -44.28
N ALA A 38 -12.96 15.92 -45.24
CA ALA A 38 -12.67 14.50 -45.21
C ALA A 38 -11.93 14.18 -43.91
N GLU A 39 -12.23 13.04 -43.29
CA GLU A 39 -11.38 12.52 -42.22
C GLU A 39 -9.93 12.45 -42.71
N PRO A 40 -8.92 12.71 -41.85
CA PRO A 40 -7.55 12.34 -42.18
C PRO A 40 -7.57 10.84 -42.52
N PRO A 41 -6.93 10.41 -43.62
CA PRO A 41 -7.00 9.01 -44.03
C PRO A 41 -6.50 8.14 -42.89
N SER A 42 -7.36 7.21 -42.45
CA SER A 42 -6.99 6.18 -41.48
C SER A 42 -5.67 5.55 -41.93
N ALA A 43 -4.67 5.58 -41.03
CA ALA A 43 -3.39 4.93 -41.30
C ALA A 43 -3.68 3.45 -41.57
N ALA A 44 -3.39 2.98 -42.78
CA ALA A 44 -3.82 1.66 -43.23
C ALA A 44 -3.31 0.59 -42.27
N ALA A 45 -4.25 -0.16 -41.67
CA ALA A 45 -3.95 -1.14 -40.63
C ALA A 45 -2.89 -2.13 -41.13
N VAL A 46 -1.75 -2.16 -40.44
CA VAL A 46 -0.58 -2.94 -40.85
C VAL A 46 -0.77 -4.38 -40.39
N ASN A 47 -0.31 -5.36 -41.17
CA ASN A 47 -0.24 -6.74 -40.69
C ASN A 47 0.88 -6.86 -39.64
N VAL A 48 0.52 -6.70 -38.36
CA VAL A 48 1.46 -6.69 -37.24
C VAL A 48 1.99 -8.09 -36.90
N ALA A 49 1.35 -9.15 -37.44
CA ALA A 49 1.92 -10.50 -37.45
C ALA A 49 3.22 -10.61 -38.26
N LEU A 50 3.49 -9.68 -39.20
CA LEU A 50 4.76 -9.56 -39.93
C LEU A 50 5.80 -8.67 -39.20
N GLY A 51 5.52 -8.26 -37.95
CA GLY A 51 6.42 -7.42 -37.18
C GLY A 51 7.71 -8.16 -36.77
N PRO A 52 8.87 -7.48 -36.65
CA PRO A 52 10.13 -8.13 -36.28
C PRO A 52 10.11 -8.77 -34.87
N GLY A 53 9.19 -8.34 -34.01
CA GLY A 53 8.92 -8.95 -32.71
C GLY A 53 8.02 -10.19 -32.77
N ALA A 54 7.22 -10.36 -33.83
CA ALA A 54 6.13 -11.34 -33.85
C ALA A 54 6.62 -12.79 -33.99
N ARG A 55 5.99 -13.73 -33.27
CA ARG A 55 6.34 -15.16 -33.23
C ARG A 55 5.07 -16.01 -33.25
N ALA A 56 4.97 -16.97 -34.16
CA ALA A 56 3.87 -17.91 -34.17
C ALA A 56 4.17 -19.19 -33.39
N GLY A 57 3.11 -19.76 -32.81
CA GLY A 57 3.11 -21.06 -32.14
C GLY A 57 1.79 -21.78 -32.40
N ALA A 58 1.79 -23.10 -32.25
CA ALA A 58 0.60 -23.92 -32.49
C ALA A 58 0.52 -25.11 -31.53
N SER A 59 -0.69 -25.65 -31.35
CA SER A 59 -0.93 -26.91 -30.60
C SER A 59 -0.20 -28.12 -31.18
N SER A 60 0.00 -28.10 -32.50
CA SER A 60 0.49 -29.19 -33.33
C SER A 60 0.92 -28.63 -34.69
N GLN A 61 1.83 -29.32 -35.39
CA GLN A 61 2.24 -28.94 -36.75
C GLN A 61 2.66 -30.15 -37.59
N ASP A 62 2.45 -30.10 -38.91
CA ASP A 62 2.74 -31.20 -39.85
C ASP A 62 4.05 -31.00 -40.60
N GLY A 63 5.09 -31.78 -40.28
CA GLY A 63 6.35 -31.76 -41.00
C GLY A 63 7.00 -30.38 -41.10
N SER A 64 7.04 -29.81 -42.31
CA SER A 64 7.53 -28.46 -42.61
C SER A 64 6.46 -27.36 -42.54
N SER A 65 5.18 -27.70 -42.46
CA SER A 65 4.06 -26.74 -42.39
C SER A 65 3.91 -26.17 -40.97
N THR A 66 4.92 -25.43 -40.53
CA THR A 66 5.06 -24.93 -39.15
C THR A 66 4.15 -23.73 -38.86
N ALA A 67 4.00 -23.35 -37.60
CA ALA A 67 3.24 -22.15 -37.23
C ALA A 67 3.79 -20.85 -37.86
N ALA A 68 5.10 -20.78 -38.13
CA ALA A 68 5.74 -19.60 -38.73
C ALA A 68 5.37 -19.42 -40.21
N GLU A 69 5.13 -20.51 -40.93
CA GLU A 69 4.65 -20.58 -42.33
C GLU A 69 3.20 -20.11 -42.49
N ALA A 70 2.63 -19.44 -41.48
CA ALA A 70 1.33 -18.78 -41.53
C ALA A 70 1.40 -17.31 -41.08
N ILE A 71 2.60 -16.76 -40.87
CA ILE A 71 2.85 -15.35 -40.53
C ILE A 71 4.11 -14.82 -41.24
N ASP A 72 4.48 -15.39 -42.40
CA ASP A 72 5.66 -15.01 -43.18
C ASP A 72 5.34 -14.02 -44.32
N GLY A 73 4.07 -13.91 -44.71
CA GLY A 73 3.58 -13.06 -45.80
C GLY A 73 3.42 -13.77 -47.15
N ASP A 74 3.70 -15.07 -47.27
CA ASP A 74 3.61 -15.83 -48.52
C ASP A 74 2.42 -16.81 -48.49
N GLU A 75 1.32 -16.48 -49.17
CA GLU A 75 0.18 -17.42 -49.31
C GLU A 75 0.53 -18.72 -50.08
N GLY A 76 1.78 -18.92 -50.52
CA GLY A 76 2.31 -20.19 -51.02
C GLY A 76 2.76 -21.18 -49.92
N THR A 77 3.07 -20.70 -48.71
CA THR A 77 3.37 -21.52 -47.52
C THR A 77 2.08 -21.78 -46.71
N HIS A 78 2.14 -22.56 -45.62
CA HIS A 78 1.02 -22.73 -44.68
C HIS A 78 1.44 -23.42 -43.37
N TRP A 79 0.73 -23.13 -42.28
CA TRP A 79 0.62 -24.02 -41.12
C TRP A 79 -0.39 -25.15 -41.39
N SER A 80 -0.14 -26.35 -40.85
CA SER A 80 -1.08 -27.49 -40.86
C SER A 80 -1.09 -28.19 -39.49
N SER A 81 -2.27 -28.48 -38.94
CA SER A 81 -2.45 -29.06 -37.59
C SER A 81 -2.06 -30.53 -37.43
N GLY A 82 -1.52 -31.18 -38.47
CA GLY A 82 -1.05 -32.56 -38.46
C GLY A 82 -2.11 -33.65 -38.67
N PRO A 83 -1.69 -34.87 -39.05
CA PRO A 83 -2.57 -36.01 -39.35
C PRO A 83 -3.11 -36.66 -38.07
N GLY A 84 -4.06 -35.97 -37.42
CA GLY A 84 -4.81 -36.48 -36.27
C GLY A 84 -6.24 -35.96 -36.19
N GLY A 85 -6.53 -34.79 -36.77
CA GLY A 85 -7.88 -34.21 -36.80
C GLY A 85 -8.39 -33.75 -35.44
N ASP A 86 -7.50 -33.35 -34.53
CA ASP A 86 -7.86 -32.75 -33.23
C ASP A 86 -8.82 -31.57 -33.45
N PRO A 87 -10.08 -31.66 -32.97
CA PRO A 87 -11.03 -30.59 -33.17
C PRO A 87 -10.67 -29.31 -32.40
N GLY A 88 -9.85 -29.38 -31.35
CA GLY A 88 -9.46 -28.25 -30.50
C GLY A 88 -8.14 -27.56 -30.87
N ALA A 89 -7.46 -28.03 -31.93
CA ALA A 89 -6.15 -27.52 -32.37
C ALA A 89 -6.18 -26.02 -32.71
N TRP A 90 -5.08 -25.34 -32.44
CA TRP A 90 -4.95 -23.88 -32.50
C TRP A 90 -3.62 -23.40 -33.09
N LEU A 91 -3.66 -22.19 -33.65
CA LEU A 91 -2.54 -21.40 -34.16
C LEU A 91 -2.61 -20.01 -33.52
N SER A 92 -1.53 -19.55 -32.90
CA SER A 92 -1.42 -18.23 -32.28
C SER A 92 -0.20 -17.46 -32.76
N VAL A 93 -0.31 -16.13 -32.74
CA VAL A 93 0.81 -15.21 -32.89
C VAL A 93 0.96 -14.36 -31.63
N ASP A 94 2.17 -14.38 -31.07
CA ASP A 94 2.74 -13.34 -30.22
C ASP A 94 3.11 -12.16 -31.12
N LEU A 95 2.67 -10.95 -30.81
CA LEU A 95 2.97 -9.76 -31.59
C LEU A 95 4.26 -9.03 -31.14
N GLY A 96 4.87 -9.47 -30.03
CA GLY A 96 6.07 -8.89 -29.42
C GLY A 96 5.86 -7.54 -28.72
N SER A 97 4.66 -6.98 -28.79
CA SER A 97 4.13 -5.89 -27.94
C SER A 97 2.60 -5.82 -28.06
N ALA A 98 1.93 -4.98 -27.27
CA ALA A 98 0.47 -4.82 -27.36
C ALA A 98 0.04 -3.97 -28.57
N TYR A 99 -0.92 -4.46 -29.34
CA TYR A 99 -1.51 -3.81 -30.52
C TYR A 99 -3.02 -3.67 -30.37
N HIS A 100 -3.57 -2.59 -30.93
CA HIS A 100 -5.01 -2.48 -31.17
C HIS A 100 -5.37 -3.30 -32.41
N VAL A 101 -6.00 -4.45 -32.20
CA VAL A 101 -6.34 -5.42 -33.25
C VAL A 101 -7.70 -5.06 -33.86
N ASP A 102 -7.69 -4.20 -34.88
CA ASP A 102 -8.90 -3.86 -35.62
C ASP A 102 -9.47 -5.09 -36.34
N THR A 103 -8.67 -5.81 -37.12
CA THR A 103 -9.15 -6.88 -38.01
C THR A 103 -8.20 -8.07 -38.04
N VAL A 104 -8.73 -9.29 -37.99
CA VAL A 104 -8.00 -10.54 -38.23
C VAL A 104 -8.45 -11.18 -39.54
N GLU A 105 -7.50 -11.67 -40.36
CA GLU A 105 -7.79 -12.53 -41.51
C GLU A 105 -7.23 -13.93 -41.29
N VAL A 106 -8.07 -14.96 -41.48
CA VAL A 106 -7.61 -16.35 -41.60
C VAL A 106 -7.73 -16.77 -43.06
N VAL A 107 -6.61 -16.93 -43.75
CA VAL A 107 -6.55 -17.45 -45.12
C VAL A 107 -6.47 -18.97 -45.05
N TRP A 108 -7.60 -19.65 -45.21
CA TRP A 108 -7.69 -21.11 -45.07
C TRP A 108 -7.20 -21.85 -46.31
N GLU A 109 -6.53 -22.99 -46.08
CA GLU A 109 -6.38 -24.05 -47.07
C GLU A 109 -7.70 -24.82 -47.29
N ALA A 110 -7.68 -25.82 -48.17
CA ALA A 110 -8.80 -26.75 -48.39
C ALA A 110 -9.22 -27.51 -47.10
N ALA A 111 -8.31 -27.68 -46.14
CA ALA A 111 -8.60 -28.19 -44.80
C ALA A 111 -8.95 -27.05 -43.83
N TYR A 112 -10.20 -26.56 -43.89
CA TYR A 112 -10.64 -25.41 -43.10
C TYR A 112 -11.52 -25.77 -41.90
N ALA A 113 -11.68 -24.84 -40.96
CA ALA A 113 -12.62 -25.01 -39.84
C ALA A 113 -14.07 -24.67 -40.20
N LYS A 114 -14.99 -25.62 -39.95
CA LYS A 114 -16.43 -25.36 -39.98
C LYS A 114 -16.87 -24.59 -38.73
N ALA A 115 -16.26 -24.85 -37.58
CA ALA A 115 -16.45 -24.08 -36.36
C ALA A 115 -15.09 -23.73 -35.74
N PHE A 116 -14.89 -22.46 -35.36
CA PHE A 116 -13.67 -21.97 -34.72
C PHE A 116 -13.92 -20.67 -33.95
N ARG A 117 -12.94 -20.27 -33.15
CA ARG A 117 -12.90 -19.03 -32.37
C ARG A 117 -11.67 -18.22 -32.73
N LEU A 118 -11.79 -16.90 -32.62
CA LEU A 118 -10.66 -15.98 -32.55
C LEU A 118 -10.58 -15.45 -31.13
N GLN A 119 -9.38 -15.51 -30.56
CA GLN A 119 -9.10 -15.25 -29.15
C GLN A 119 -7.96 -14.25 -29.00
N VAL A 120 -8.01 -13.46 -27.93
CA VAL A 120 -6.98 -12.49 -27.54
C VAL A 120 -6.44 -12.77 -26.15
N SER A 121 -5.20 -12.38 -25.88
CA SER A 121 -4.53 -12.51 -24.59
C SER A 121 -3.42 -11.47 -24.45
N ASP A 122 -3.08 -11.08 -23.21
CA ASP A 122 -1.93 -10.25 -22.89
C ASP A 122 -0.72 -11.06 -22.36
N ASP A 123 -0.93 -12.33 -22.01
CA ASP A 123 0.06 -13.17 -21.31
C ASP A 123 0.27 -14.58 -21.92
N SER A 124 -0.42 -14.92 -23.01
CA SER A 124 -0.46 -16.23 -23.71
C SER A 124 -1.09 -17.40 -22.93
N THR A 125 -1.53 -17.19 -21.70
CA THR A 125 -2.11 -18.22 -20.81
C THR A 125 -3.61 -18.03 -20.60
N HIS A 126 -4.06 -16.80 -20.35
CA HIS A 126 -5.47 -16.43 -20.20
C HIS A 126 -6.01 -15.91 -21.53
N TRP A 127 -6.97 -16.62 -22.12
CA TRP A 127 -7.50 -16.32 -23.45
C TRP A 127 -8.98 -15.93 -23.41
N THR A 128 -9.30 -14.77 -23.97
CA THR A 128 -10.68 -14.28 -24.13
C THR A 128 -11.18 -14.58 -25.53
N ASP A 129 -12.37 -15.19 -25.65
CA ASP A 129 -13.07 -15.38 -26.94
C ASP A 129 -13.58 -14.04 -27.49
N ALA A 130 -12.79 -13.39 -28.36
CA ALA A 130 -13.18 -12.13 -29.01
C ALA A 130 -14.22 -12.35 -30.12
N TRP A 131 -14.19 -13.51 -30.80
CA TRP A 131 -15.18 -13.87 -31.83
C TRP A 131 -15.30 -15.39 -32.02
N SER A 132 -16.43 -15.88 -32.54
CA SER A 132 -16.56 -17.29 -32.93
C SER A 132 -17.60 -17.52 -34.05
N THR A 133 -17.51 -18.68 -34.70
CA THR A 133 -18.48 -19.15 -35.69
C THR A 133 -18.67 -20.67 -35.65
N THR A 134 -19.84 -21.13 -36.09
CA THR A 134 -20.18 -22.54 -36.33
C THR A 134 -20.51 -22.85 -37.80
N GLY A 135 -20.33 -21.86 -38.68
CA GLY A 135 -20.71 -21.90 -40.11
C GLY A 135 -19.62 -21.44 -41.07
N GLY A 136 -18.35 -21.72 -40.75
CA GLY A 136 -17.19 -21.43 -41.60
C GLY A 136 -17.25 -22.10 -42.97
N LYS A 137 -16.63 -21.48 -43.98
CA LYS A 137 -16.74 -21.85 -45.41
C LYS A 137 -15.40 -22.04 -46.14
N GLY A 138 -14.27 -21.87 -45.46
CA GLY A 138 -12.94 -21.82 -46.08
C GLY A 138 -12.69 -20.50 -46.82
N GLY A 139 -11.62 -20.46 -47.61
CA GLY A 139 -11.13 -19.21 -48.24
C GLY A 139 -10.64 -18.21 -47.20
N THR A 140 -10.71 -16.91 -47.48
CA THR A 140 -10.34 -15.87 -46.51
C THR A 140 -11.51 -15.54 -45.58
N THR A 141 -11.36 -15.79 -44.28
CA THR A 141 -12.30 -15.30 -43.25
C THR A 141 -11.76 -14.04 -42.61
N ARG A 142 -12.38 -12.88 -42.90
CA ARG A 142 -12.03 -11.57 -42.33
C ARG A 142 -13.00 -11.21 -41.20
N VAL A 143 -12.48 -10.87 -40.02
CA VAL A 143 -13.26 -10.55 -38.82
C VAL A 143 -12.74 -9.26 -38.21
N ARG A 144 -13.62 -8.31 -37.91
CA ARG A 144 -13.26 -7.13 -37.10
C ARG A 144 -13.37 -7.49 -35.61
N LEU A 145 -12.33 -7.24 -34.84
CA LEU A 145 -12.33 -7.41 -33.37
C LEU A 145 -12.47 -6.04 -32.70
N GLY A 146 -11.47 -5.16 -32.84
CA GLY A 146 -11.44 -3.85 -32.17
C GLY A 146 -11.03 -3.94 -30.70
N GLU A 147 -10.21 -4.93 -30.35
CA GLU A 147 -9.72 -5.21 -28.99
C GLU A 147 -8.19 -4.99 -28.93
N ASP A 148 -7.67 -4.57 -27.79
CA ASP A 148 -6.22 -4.51 -27.55
C ASP A 148 -5.71 -5.91 -27.15
N ALA A 149 -4.55 -6.32 -27.67
CA ALA A 149 -3.96 -7.63 -27.39
C ALA A 149 -2.44 -7.68 -27.61
N HIS A 150 -1.74 -8.49 -26.83
CA HIS A 150 -0.34 -8.89 -27.09
C HIS A 150 -0.25 -10.17 -27.93
N TYR A 151 -1.19 -11.09 -27.74
CA TYR A 151 -1.27 -12.37 -28.45
C TYR A 151 -2.66 -12.55 -29.08
N VAL A 152 -2.71 -13.11 -30.29
CA VAL A 152 -3.95 -13.41 -31.02
C VAL A 152 -3.94 -14.86 -31.47
N ARG A 153 -5.05 -15.58 -31.33
CA ARG A 153 -5.15 -17.02 -31.63
C ARG A 153 -6.40 -17.40 -32.40
N MET A 154 -6.23 -18.23 -33.42
CA MET A 154 -7.31 -19.03 -34.00
C MET A 154 -7.34 -20.39 -33.31
N GLN A 155 -8.48 -20.75 -32.73
CA GLN A 155 -8.72 -22.08 -32.16
C GLN A 155 -9.88 -22.77 -32.87
N GLY A 156 -9.60 -23.92 -33.49
CA GLY A 156 -10.62 -24.79 -34.05
C GLY A 156 -11.57 -25.34 -32.99
N THR A 157 -12.79 -25.70 -33.43
CA THR A 157 -13.75 -26.48 -32.61
C THR A 157 -14.53 -27.51 -33.44
N THR A 158 -14.54 -27.41 -34.77
CA THR A 158 -15.02 -28.47 -35.68
C THR A 158 -14.34 -28.32 -37.06
N PRO A 159 -13.57 -29.31 -37.54
CA PRO A 159 -13.01 -29.27 -38.88
C PRO A 159 -14.07 -29.55 -39.94
N ALA A 160 -13.93 -28.94 -41.13
CA ALA A 160 -14.81 -29.18 -42.28
C ALA A 160 -14.42 -30.45 -43.07
N THR A 161 -13.22 -30.99 -42.83
CA THR A 161 -12.68 -32.18 -43.48
C THR A 161 -12.07 -33.13 -42.44
N ARG A 162 -11.70 -34.35 -42.86
CA ARG A 162 -10.94 -35.28 -42.01
C ARG A 162 -9.45 -34.90 -41.81
N HIS A 163 -9.00 -33.80 -42.42
CA HIS A 163 -7.58 -33.40 -42.49
C HIS A 163 -7.22 -32.26 -41.52
N GLY A 164 -8.02 -32.07 -40.45
CA GLY A 164 -7.76 -31.05 -39.44
C GLY A 164 -7.92 -29.63 -39.98
N TYR A 165 -6.94 -28.77 -39.66
CA TYR A 165 -6.91 -27.35 -39.99
C TYR A 165 -5.59 -27.00 -40.69
N ALA A 166 -5.65 -26.23 -41.77
CA ALA A 166 -4.49 -25.62 -42.40
C ALA A 166 -4.77 -24.17 -42.79
N VAL A 167 -3.79 -23.30 -42.57
CA VAL A 167 -3.89 -21.84 -42.71
C VAL A 167 -2.66 -21.36 -43.47
N ARG A 168 -2.86 -20.74 -44.63
CA ARG A 168 -1.80 -20.14 -45.46
C ARG A 168 -1.22 -18.89 -44.81
N GLU A 169 -2.09 -18.07 -44.22
CA GLU A 169 -1.71 -16.80 -43.61
C GLU A 169 -2.75 -16.43 -42.53
N PHE A 170 -2.26 -15.95 -41.39
CA PHE A 170 -3.02 -15.50 -40.23
C PHE A 170 -2.72 -14.03 -39.95
N ARG A 171 -3.33 -13.14 -40.74
CA ARG A 171 -3.08 -11.69 -40.64
C ARG A 171 -3.72 -11.12 -39.41
N VAL A 172 -2.94 -10.35 -38.65
CA VAL A 172 -3.43 -9.48 -37.57
C VAL A 172 -3.24 -8.05 -38.03
N LEU A 173 -4.31 -7.40 -38.46
CA LEU A 173 -4.30 -6.02 -38.95
C LEU A 173 -4.61 -5.06 -37.80
N GLY A 174 -3.69 -4.15 -37.51
CA GLY A 174 -3.85 -3.23 -36.39
C GLY A 174 -2.93 -2.01 -36.45
N SER A 175 -3.00 -1.23 -35.38
CA SER A 175 -2.01 -0.22 -35.01
C SER A 175 -1.38 -0.62 -33.67
N PRO A 176 -0.21 -0.10 -33.27
CA PRO A 176 0.21 -0.17 -31.88
C PRO A 176 -0.96 0.25 -30.98
N ALA A 177 -1.15 -0.44 -29.85
CA ALA A 177 -2.16 -0.01 -28.89
C ALA A 177 -1.83 1.44 -28.47
N GLU A 178 -2.85 2.26 -28.18
CA GLU A 178 -2.55 3.50 -27.47
C GLU A 178 -1.98 3.11 -26.12
N THR A 179 -0.65 3.20 -25.98
CA THR A 179 -0.02 3.10 -24.67
C THR A 179 -0.75 4.07 -23.75
N PRO A 180 -1.18 3.65 -22.54
CA PRO A 180 -1.67 4.57 -21.54
C PRO A 180 -0.61 5.66 -21.41
N ARG A 181 -0.94 6.88 -21.88
CA ARG A 181 0.08 7.90 -22.16
C ARG A 181 1.00 8.00 -20.94
N PRO A 182 2.33 7.84 -21.10
CA PRO A 182 3.23 7.92 -19.96
C PRO A 182 2.92 9.23 -19.23
N VAL A 183 2.51 9.11 -17.96
CA VAL A 183 1.82 10.17 -17.23
C VAL A 183 2.65 11.45 -17.37
N ALA A 184 2.05 12.47 -17.99
CA ALA A 184 2.79 13.64 -18.46
C ALA A 184 3.66 14.20 -17.33
N ALA A 185 4.98 14.25 -17.56
CA ALA A 185 6.00 14.24 -16.52
C ALA A 185 5.69 15.21 -15.36
N GLY A 186 5.23 14.65 -14.25
CA GLY A 186 4.95 15.33 -12.99
C GLY A 186 5.59 14.53 -11.86
N SER A 187 6.41 15.20 -11.06
CA SER A 187 7.31 14.60 -10.05
C SER A 187 8.32 13.60 -10.63
N PRO A 188 9.53 14.03 -11.06
CA PRO A 188 10.64 13.10 -11.29
C PRO A 188 10.97 12.40 -9.97
N VAL A 189 10.81 11.07 -9.94
CA VAL A 189 10.72 10.29 -8.70
C VAL A 189 12.08 9.93 -8.09
N VAL A 190 13.02 10.89 -8.14
CA VAL A 190 14.42 10.71 -7.76
C VAL A 190 14.66 11.25 -6.35
N ALA A 191 15.30 10.44 -5.50
CA ALA A 191 15.70 10.82 -4.15
C ALA A 191 17.23 11.05 -4.08
N PRO A 192 17.74 12.27 -4.36
CA PRO A 192 19.17 12.57 -4.23
C PRO A 192 19.60 12.67 -2.76
N SER A 193 20.82 12.19 -2.49
CA SER A 193 21.56 12.29 -1.24
C SER A 193 22.99 12.77 -1.55
N THR A 194 23.48 13.73 -0.77
CA THR A 194 24.83 14.33 -0.92
C THR A 194 25.82 13.81 0.12
N THR A 195 25.41 12.85 0.95
CA THR A 195 26.24 12.12 1.91
C THR A 195 26.30 10.64 1.55
N TYR A 196 27.17 9.86 2.18
CA TYR A 196 27.22 8.39 2.07
C TYR A 196 27.79 7.77 3.36
N PRO A 197 27.50 6.49 3.66
CA PRO A 197 28.13 5.76 4.75
C PRO A 197 29.66 5.76 4.63
N THR A 198 30.37 6.29 5.62
CA THR A 198 31.84 6.34 5.63
C THR A 198 32.48 5.18 6.39
N SER A 199 31.70 4.44 7.17
CA SER A 199 32.08 3.17 7.78
C SER A 199 31.01 2.10 7.53
N TYR A 200 31.32 0.83 7.82
CA TYR A 200 30.32 -0.24 7.74
C TYR A 200 29.22 -0.09 8.80
N GLY A 201 29.50 0.57 9.94
CA GLY A 201 28.52 0.79 11.00
C GLY A 201 27.38 1.72 10.61
N ASP A 202 27.57 2.54 9.56
CA ASP A 202 26.57 3.51 9.07
C ASP A 202 25.65 2.92 7.99
N TRP A 203 25.59 1.58 7.85
CA TRP A 203 24.95 0.88 6.72
C TRP A 203 23.49 1.26 6.48
N GLN A 204 22.76 1.68 7.52
CA GLN A 204 21.35 2.08 7.46
C GLN A 204 21.14 3.33 6.58
N ASN A 205 22.21 4.11 6.35
CA ASN A 205 22.24 5.24 5.43
C ASN A 205 22.54 4.85 3.97
N GLY A 206 22.66 3.56 3.64
CA GLY A 206 22.76 3.07 2.26
C GLY A 206 21.49 3.31 1.43
N LEU A 207 21.63 3.27 0.11
CA LEU A 207 20.50 3.30 -0.83
C LEU A 207 20.05 1.87 -1.13
N LEU A 208 18.75 1.61 -0.96
CA LEU A 208 18.18 0.27 -1.11
C LEU A 208 17.75 0.02 -2.56
N ALA A 209 17.96 -1.21 -3.04
CA ALA A 209 17.30 -1.74 -4.24
C ALA A 209 16.99 -3.24 -4.08
N GLY A 210 15.97 -3.75 -4.78
CA GLY A 210 15.56 -5.14 -4.65
C GLY A 210 14.46 -5.56 -5.64
N ASN A 211 14.29 -6.86 -5.80
CA ASN A 211 13.20 -7.48 -6.57
C ASN A 211 12.31 -8.41 -5.72
N GLY A 212 12.37 -8.25 -4.39
CA GLY A 212 11.70 -9.08 -3.40
C GLY A 212 12.30 -10.47 -3.17
N LYS A 213 13.25 -10.93 -4.00
CA LYS A 213 14.07 -12.12 -3.72
C LYS A 213 15.50 -11.70 -3.37
N GLN A 214 16.13 -10.91 -4.22
CA GLN A 214 17.44 -10.31 -3.95
C GLN A 214 17.27 -8.86 -3.50
N GLY A 215 18.14 -8.42 -2.59
CA GLY A 215 18.26 -7.04 -2.13
C GLY A 215 19.73 -6.60 -2.17
N ILE A 216 19.95 -5.29 -2.31
CA ILE A 216 21.25 -4.66 -2.09
C ILE A 216 21.13 -3.37 -1.28
N ILE A 217 22.18 -3.08 -0.50
CA ILE A 217 22.39 -1.82 0.19
C ILE A 217 23.65 -1.17 -0.40
N VAL A 218 23.48 -0.12 -1.20
CA VAL A 218 24.57 0.59 -1.89
C VAL A 218 25.03 1.76 -1.02
N PHE A 219 26.29 1.78 -0.62
CA PHE A 219 26.83 2.90 0.16
C PHE A 219 26.96 4.15 -0.72
N GLY A 220 27.64 4.01 -1.86
CA GLY A 220 27.82 5.06 -2.85
C GLY A 220 29.13 5.82 -2.72
N ASP A 221 30.17 5.27 -2.08
CA ASP A 221 31.50 5.92 -2.04
C ASP A 221 32.05 6.06 -3.47
N PRO A 222 32.54 7.25 -3.90
CA PRO A 222 33.09 7.45 -5.23
C PRO A 222 34.25 6.51 -5.62
N ARG A 223 35.09 6.11 -4.65
CA ARG A 223 36.39 5.47 -4.86
C ARG A 223 36.52 4.08 -4.21
N ASN A 224 35.81 3.82 -3.13
CA ASN A 224 35.91 2.60 -2.31
C ASN A 224 34.52 2.04 -1.97
N ASP A 225 33.68 1.85 -2.99
CA ASP A 225 32.28 1.53 -2.76
C ASP A 225 32.07 0.18 -2.08
N THR A 226 31.00 0.12 -1.29
CA THR A 226 30.51 -1.08 -0.63
C THR A 226 29.06 -1.30 -1.04
N VAL A 227 28.78 -2.49 -1.57
CA VAL A 227 27.42 -2.95 -1.85
C VAL A 227 27.18 -4.22 -1.05
N VAL A 228 26.33 -4.15 -0.04
CA VAL A 228 25.88 -5.33 0.73
C VAL A 228 24.83 -6.08 -0.09
N PHE A 229 24.84 -7.40 -0.01
CA PHE A 229 23.91 -8.30 -0.68
C PHE A 229 23.01 -9.01 0.33
N ASP A 230 21.71 -8.91 0.11
CA ASP A 230 20.65 -9.56 0.86
C ASP A 230 19.88 -10.56 -0.01
N ASP A 231 19.29 -11.55 0.64
CA ASP A 231 18.36 -12.49 0.02
C ASP A 231 17.17 -12.72 0.96
N LYS A 232 15.96 -12.89 0.40
CA LYS A 232 14.74 -13.11 1.17
C LYS A 232 14.86 -14.28 2.14
N ASP A 233 15.60 -15.31 1.76
CA ASP A 233 15.77 -16.53 2.54
C ASP A 233 16.99 -16.50 3.49
N PHE A 234 17.77 -15.41 3.56
CA PHE A 234 18.92 -15.30 4.49
C PHE A 234 18.47 -15.09 5.95
N PHE A 235 18.10 -16.21 6.57
CA PHE A 235 17.87 -16.39 8.00
C PHE A 235 18.87 -17.42 8.54
N MET A 236 19.29 -17.27 9.80
CA MET A 236 20.27 -18.16 10.41
C MET A 236 19.74 -19.60 10.43
N ALA A 237 20.49 -20.54 9.84
CA ALA A 237 20.01 -21.89 9.66
C ALA A 237 19.66 -22.60 10.98
N ARG A 238 18.59 -23.39 10.94
CA ARG A 238 18.19 -24.31 12.01
C ARG A 238 19.33 -25.26 12.37
N THR A 239 19.51 -25.57 13.65
CA THR A 239 20.55 -26.48 14.14
C THR A 239 20.00 -27.73 14.82
N GLU A 240 20.86 -28.69 15.11
CA GLU A 240 20.55 -29.85 15.96
C GLU A 240 20.15 -29.43 17.39
N ALA A 241 20.74 -28.35 17.91
CA ALA A 241 20.43 -27.80 19.24
C ALA A 241 19.19 -26.88 19.26
N ARG A 242 18.75 -26.38 18.10
CA ARG A 242 17.48 -25.66 17.90
C ARG A 242 16.64 -26.43 16.85
N PRO A 243 15.99 -27.55 17.23
CA PRO A 243 15.24 -28.42 16.32
C PRO A 243 13.96 -27.73 15.77
N HIS A 244 12.98 -28.48 15.24
CA HIS A 244 11.70 -27.87 14.86
C HIS A 244 11.06 -27.23 16.08
N ARG A 245 10.47 -26.05 15.89
CA ARG A 245 9.62 -25.40 16.88
C ARG A 245 8.44 -26.30 17.23
N THR A 246 8.16 -26.48 18.52
CA THR A 246 7.01 -27.28 18.97
C THR A 246 6.33 -26.67 20.19
N PHE A 247 5.15 -27.19 20.47
CA PHE A 247 4.32 -26.92 21.65
C PHE A 247 3.51 -28.19 21.94
N ASN A 248 2.94 -28.31 23.14
CA ASN A 248 2.09 -29.42 23.54
C ASN A 248 0.79 -29.50 22.71
N THR A 249 0.05 -30.59 22.87
CA THR A 249 -1.40 -30.59 22.64
C THR A 249 -2.05 -30.33 24.00
N VAL A 250 -2.69 -29.18 24.17
CA VAL A 250 -3.32 -28.79 25.46
C VAL A 250 -4.54 -29.67 25.73
N GLY A 251 -4.70 -30.12 26.97
CA GLY A 251 -5.84 -30.93 27.38
C GLY A 251 -7.13 -30.12 27.45
N THR A 252 -8.26 -30.71 27.02
CA THR A 252 -9.57 -30.04 27.07
C THR A 252 -9.95 -29.57 28.48
N GLY A 253 -9.64 -30.38 29.50
CA GLY A 253 -9.87 -30.00 30.90
C GLY A 253 -9.07 -28.77 31.36
N ASP A 254 -7.90 -28.49 30.77
CA ASP A 254 -7.14 -27.27 31.07
C ASP A 254 -7.64 -26.08 30.25
N LEU A 255 -8.06 -26.28 29.00
CA LEU A 255 -8.75 -25.25 28.21
C LEU A 255 -10.04 -24.79 28.89
N ASP A 256 -10.83 -25.71 29.43
CA ASP A 256 -12.06 -25.39 30.13
C ASP A 256 -11.79 -24.70 31.48
N ARG A 257 -10.73 -25.10 32.21
CA ARG A 257 -10.26 -24.38 33.41
C ARG A 257 -9.81 -22.96 33.10
N ILE A 258 -9.11 -22.74 31.99
CA ILE A 258 -8.70 -21.39 31.53
C ILE A 258 -9.95 -20.57 31.19
N ARG A 259 -10.85 -21.11 30.35
CA ARG A 259 -12.12 -20.46 29.95
C ARG A 259 -12.98 -20.05 31.15
N ASP A 260 -13.22 -20.99 32.06
CA ASP A 260 -14.11 -20.76 33.22
C ASP A 260 -13.43 -19.87 34.28
N GLY A 261 -12.10 -19.94 34.43
CA GLY A 261 -11.32 -19.00 35.25
C GLY A 261 -11.39 -17.56 34.74
N LEU A 262 -11.28 -17.36 33.41
CA LEU A 262 -11.41 -16.04 32.78
C LEU A 262 -12.83 -15.47 32.94
N ILE A 263 -13.87 -16.28 32.73
CA ILE A 263 -15.27 -15.87 32.96
C ILE A 263 -15.52 -15.53 34.45
N ALA A 264 -14.84 -16.20 35.38
CA ALA A 264 -14.91 -15.93 36.82
C ALA A 264 -14.02 -14.76 37.30
N GLY A 265 -13.24 -14.13 36.42
CA GLY A 265 -12.35 -13.02 36.75
C GLY A 265 -10.98 -13.41 37.34
N ASP A 266 -10.63 -14.69 37.39
CA ASP A 266 -9.30 -15.17 37.81
C ASP A 266 -8.28 -15.09 36.65
N TYR A 267 -8.15 -13.89 36.09
CA TYR A 267 -7.31 -13.61 34.93
C TYR A 267 -5.86 -14.06 35.14
N ARG A 268 -5.30 -13.85 36.34
CA ARG A 268 -3.89 -14.17 36.62
C ARG A 268 -3.63 -15.67 36.70
N ALA A 269 -4.49 -16.46 37.34
CA ALA A 269 -4.30 -17.91 37.35
C ALA A 269 -4.57 -18.52 35.97
N ALA A 270 -5.54 -18.00 35.23
CA ALA A 270 -5.80 -18.43 33.85
C ALA A 270 -4.64 -18.11 32.90
N ASN A 271 -4.05 -16.91 32.99
CA ASN A 271 -2.86 -16.51 32.22
C ASN A 271 -1.63 -17.38 32.56
N GLN A 272 -1.43 -17.69 33.85
CA GLN A 272 -0.36 -18.61 34.27
C GLN A 272 -0.59 -20.03 33.72
N LEU A 273 -1.78 -20.59 33.92
CA LEU A 273 -2.12 -21.93 33.44
C LEU A 273 -1.97 -22.02 31.91
N ALA A 274 -2.41 -20.99 31.17
CA ALA A 274 -2.22 -20.87 29.73
C ALA A 274 -0.75 -20.86 29.30
N ALA A 275 0.14 -20.20 30.06
CA ALA A 275 1.58 -20.17 29.80
C ALA A 275 2.28 -21.49 30.16
N ASP A 276 1.78 -22.23 31.16
CA ASP A 276 2.36 -23.48 31.63
C ASP A 276 2.01 -24.67 30.71
N VAL A 277 0.73 -24.86 30.38
CA VAL A 277 0.26 -26.09 29.69
C VAL A 277 0.68 -26.17 28.22
N GLN A 278 0.87 -25.02 27.58
CA GLN A 278 1.17 -24.90 26.16
C GLN A 278 2.54 -25.47 25.77
N GLY A 279 3.52 -25.50 26.69
CA GLY A 279 4.77 -26.26 26.53
C GLY A 279 5.65 -25.85 25.34
N TYR A 280 5.72 -24.56 25.01
CA TYR A 280 6.56 -24.03 23.93
C TYR A 280 8.02 -24.48 24.03
N GLN A 281 8.55 -24.99 22.93
CA GLN A 281 9.97 -25.27 22.74
C GLN A 281 10.48 -24.51 21.52
N GLY A 282 11.37 -23.56 21.79
CA GLY A 282 11.98 -22.71 20.77
C GLY A 282 12.83 -23.51 19.78
N GLY A 283 12.80 -23.08 18.52
CA GLY A 283 13.41 -23.79 17.42
C GLY A 283 13.08 -23.13 16.08
N GLY A 284 13.28 -23.88 14.99
CA GLY A 284 13.18 -23.39 13.62
C GLY A 284 14.43 -22.63 13.20
N GLU A 285 14.27 -21.76 12.22
CA GLU A 285 15.32 -20.82 11.79
C GLU A 285 15.56 -19.76 12.89
N GLY A 286 16.70 -19.08 12.82
CA GLY A 286 17.02 -17.90 13.64
C GLY A 286 16.93 -16.60 12.86
N SER A 287 17.56 -15.55 13.39
CA SER A 287 17.50 -14.17 12.91
C SER A 287 17.84 -13.99 11.41
N LYS A 288 17.19 -13.02 10.75
CA LYS A 288 17.56 -12.49 9.43
C LYS A 288 19.02 -11.99 9.45
N HIS A 289 19.71 -12.07 8.31
CA HIS A 289 21.08 -11.56 8.18
C HIS A 289 21.46 -11.15 6.74
N PRO A 290 22.47 -10.27 6.55
CA PRO A 290 23.09 -10.02 5.24
C PRO A 290 23.79 -11.28 4.72
N GLY A 291 24.03 -11.36 3.41
CA GLY A 291 24.91 -12.37 2.84
C GLY A 291 26.39 -12.01 2.99
N TYR A 292 26.79 -10.95 2.31
CA TYR A 292 28.18 -10.50 2.13
C TYR A 292 28.20 -9.10 1.50
N LYS A 293 29.40 -8.53 1.29
CA LYS A 293 29.58 -7.30 0.51
C LYS A 293 30.49 -7.47 -0.70
N MET A 294 30.19 -6.75 -1.77
CA MET A 294 31.17 -6.39 -2.81
C MET A 294 31.92 -5.13 -2.37
N SER A 295 33.22 -5.08 -2.67
CA SER A 295 34.04 -3.87 -2.56
C SER A 295 34.61 -3.47 -3.92
N LEU A 296 34.41 -2.22 -4.32
CA LEU A 296 34.88 -1.65 -5.59
C LEU A 296 35.90 -0.53 -5.32
N THR A 297 37.19 -0.83 -5.50
CA THR A 297 38.29 0.14 -5.28
C THR A 297 38.84 0.69 -6.60
N LEU A 298 38.72 2.00 -6.79
CA LEU A 298 39.34 2.77 -7.88
C LEU A 298 40.68 3.37 -7.44
N PRO A 299 41.67 3.51 -8.36
CA PRO A 299 42.84 4.36 -8.14
C PRO A 299 42.44 5.82 -7.97
N ASP A 300 43.21 6.59 -7.19
CA ASP A 300 43.02 8.04 -7.07
C ASP A 300 43.09 8.75 -8.44
N SER A 301 42.23 9.74 -8.65
CA SER A 301 42.20 10.62 -9.82
C SER A 301 41.84 12.07 -9.45
N GLY A 302 42.34 12.56 -8.32
CA GLY A 302 42.20 13.96 -7.93
C GLY A 302 40.85 14.30 -7.30
N THR A 303 40.66 15.57 -6.96
CA THR A 303 39.62 16.00 -6.01
C THR A 303 38.22 15.70 -6.52
N VAL A 304 37.50 14.85 -5.78
CA VAL A 304 36.08 14.54 -6.00
C VAL A 304 35.25 15.81 -5.83
N ARG A 305 34.41 16.08 -6.83
CA ARG A 305 33.54 17.24 -6.97
C ARG A 305 32.17 16.78 -7.46
N ASP A 306 31.17 17.64 -7.36
CA ASP A 306 29.82 17.43 -7.93
C ASP A 306 29.16 16.09 -7.50
N TYR A 307 29.46 15.61 -6.30
CA TYR A 307 28.99 14.32 -5.81
C TYR A 307 27.49 14.32 -5.54
N VAL A 308 26.79 13.32 -6.08
CA VAL A 308 25.42 12.97 -5.70
C VAL A 308 25.19 11.47 -5.93
N ARG A 309 24.56 10.80 -4.96
CA ARG A 309 23.93 9.49 -5.17
C ARG A 309 22.43 9.65 -5.12
N SER A 310 21.67 8.79 -5.79
CA SER A 310 20.21 8.83 -5.76
C SER A 310 19.58 7.48 -6.03
N THR A 311 18.39 7.25 -5.49
CA THR A 311 17.50 6.20 -6.01
C THR A 311 16.48 6.85 -6.92
N ASP A 312 16.36 6.37 -8.16
CA ASP A 312 15.25 6.68 -9.05
C ASP A 312 14.15 5.63 -8.85
N TYR A 313 13.11 6.01 -8.12
CA TYR A 313 12.00 5.11 -7.81
C TYR A 313 11.13 4.75 -9.02
N SER A 314 11.26 5.48 -10.14
CA SER A 314 10.46 5.27 -11.36
C SER A 314 10.91 4.08 -12.21
N ASN A 315 12.19 3.70 -12.12
CA ASN A 315 12.81 2.56 -12.81
C ASN A 315 13.53 1.59 -11.87
N GLY A 316 13.70 1.96 -10.59
CA GLY A 316 14.30 1.14 -9.55
C GLY A 316 15.83 1.10 -9.58
N VAL A 317 16.47 2.14 -10.11
CA VAL A 317 17.94 2.23 -10.24
C VAL A 317 18.52 3.15 -9.17
N VAL A 318 19.52 2.64 -8.43
CA VAL A 318 20.43 3.46 -7.64
C VAL A 318 21.54 3.98 -8.56
N LYS A 319 21.80 5.29 -8.52
CA LYS A 319 22.84 5.98 -9.29
C LYS A 319 23.83 6.65 -8.34
N VAL A 320 25.10 6.70 -8.72
CA VAL A 320 26.17 7.44 -8.04
C VAL A 320 26.96 8.23 -9.08
N ASN A 321 27.05 9.55 -8.91
CA ASN A 321 27.66 10.47 -9.86
C ASN A 321 28.69 11.36 -9.16
N TRP A 322 29.82 11.62 -9.82
CA TRP A 322 30.81 12.62 -9.38
C TRP A 322 31.71 13.09 -10.53
N THR A 323 32.46 14.16 -10.29
CA THR A 323 33.54 14.64 -11.16
C THR A 323 34.88 14.50 -10.45
N ASP A 324 35.93 14.06 -11.15
CA ASP A 324 37.33 14.19 -10.71
C ASP A 324 38.22 14.71 -11.86
N ASP A 325 39.55 14.49 -11.81
CA ASP A 325 40.48 15.01 -12.82
C ASP A 325 40.55 14.11 -14.08
N LYS A 326 39.96 12.90 -14.06
CA LYS A 326 39.69 12.11 -15.27
C LYS A 326 38.39 12.56 -15.96
N GLY A 327 37.44 13.10 -15.20
CA GLY A 327 36.21 13.69 -15.74
C GLY A 327 34.97 13.29 -14.94
N LYS A 328 33.84 13.16 -15.64
CA LYS A 328 32.56 12.74 -15.05
C LYS A 328 32.47 11.21 -14.96
N TRP A 329 32.04 10.74 -13.80
CA TRP A 329 31.79 9.34 -13.50
C TRP A 329 30.31 9.14 -13.17
N GLU A 330 29.78 7.98 -13.57
CA GLU A 330 28.47 7.47 -13.23
C GLU A 330 28.63 5.99 -12.83
N ARG A 331 27.91 5.54 -11.81
CA ARG A 331 27.81 4.13 -11.42
C ARG A 331 26.36 3.81 -11.11
N ASP A 332 25.81 2.84 -11.84
CA ASP A 332 24.43 2.39 -11.70
C ASP A 332 24.37 1.05 -10.97
N SER A 333 23.28 0.81 -10.22
CA SER A 333 23.02 -0.44 -9.51
C SER A 333 21.53 -0.69 -9.39
N PHE A 334 21.06 -1.86 -9.83
CA PHE A 334 19.66 -2.28 -9.70
C PHE A 334 19.54 -3.79 -9.56
N VAL A 335 18.38 -4.26 -9.09
CA VAL A 335 18.07 -5.69 -8.99
C VAL A 335 16.96 -6.00 -9.98
N SER A 336 17.31 -6.66 -11.09
CA SER A 336 16.36 -6.89 -12.19
C SER A 336 15.21 -7.78 -11.74
N ARG A 337 13.98 -7.28 -11.91
CA ARG A 337 12.75 -8.09 -11.73
C ARG A 337 12.51 -9.04 -12.90
N THR A 338 12.83 -8.62 -14.13
CA THR A 338 12.65 -9.41 -15.36
C THR A 338 13.64 -10.55 -15.50
N ASP A 339 14.89 -10.34 -15.06
CA ASP A 339 16.00 -11.29 -15.27
C ASP A 339 16.40 -12.03 -13.99
N GLY A 340 15.89 -11.59 -12.83
CA GLY A 340 16.19 -12.17 -11.52
C GLY A 340 17.67 -12.12 -11.16
N VAL A 341 18.37 -11.03 -11.50
CA VAL A 341 19.81 -10.83 -11.33
C VAL A 341 20.11 -9.41 -10.83
N THR A 342 21.08 -9.27 -9.93
CA THR A 342 21.59 -7.95 -9.52
C THR A 342 22.61 -7.45 -10.55
N VAL A 343 22.44 -6.21 -10.99
CA VAL A 343 23.27 -5.56 -12.01
C VAL A 343 23.96 -4.35 -11.39
N GLN A 344 25.28 -4.26 -11.48
CA GLN A 344 26.04 -3.04 -11.22
C GLN A 344 26.80 -2.67 -12.48
N HIS A 345 26.83 -1.39 -12.86
CA HIS A 345 27.50 -0.92 -14.07
C HIS A 345 28.33 0.33 -13.81
N LEU A 346 29.58 0.32 -14.28
CA LEU A 346 30.56 1.38 -14.15
C LEU A 346 31.23 1.63 -15.52
N PRO A 347 30.74 2.59 -16.32
CA PRO A 347 31.48 3.10 -17.48
C PRO A 347 32.72 3.90 -17.06
N ALA A 348 33.71 3.97 -17.94
CA ALA A 348 34.80 4.93 -17.83
C ALA A 348 34.31 6.35 -18.27
N PRO A 349 34.89 7.44 -17.73
CA PRO A 349 34.62 8.79 -18.23
C PRO A 349 34.93 8.91 -19.72
N SER A 350 34.19 9.79 -20.43
CA SER A 350 34.34 9.98 -21.87
C SER A 350 35.80 10.26 -22.28
N GLY A 351 36.37 9.38 -23.11
CA GLY A 351 37.76 9.46 -23.57
C GLY A 351 38.82 8.87 -22.62
N GLN A 352 38.43 8.37 -21.44
CA GLN A 352 39.33 7.77 -20.45
C GLN A 352 39.29 6.25 -20.46
N LYS A 353 40.06 5.63 -19.56
CA LYS A 353 40.02 4.21 -19.25
C LYS A 353 39.88 3.96 -17.74
N LEU A 354 39.14 2.91 -17.41
CA LEU A 354 38.81 2.44 -16.07
C LEU A 354 39.79 1.34 -15.61
N ASP A 355 40.31 1.54 -14.41
CA ASP A 355 41.01 0.54 -13.60
C ASP A 355 40.19 0.36 -12.31
N VAL A 356 39.86 -0.87 -11.93
CA VAL A 356 39.12 -1.19 -10.70
C VAL A 356 39.62 -2.50 -10.08
N THR A 357 39.63 -2.56 -8.76
CA THR A 357 39.84 -3.81 -8.01
C THR A 357 38.55 -4.22 -7.33
N LEU A 358 38.13 -5.46 -7.53
CA LEU A 358 36.86 -6.05 -7.11
C LEU A 358 37.12 -7.21 -6.16
N GLY A 359 36.28 -7.38 -5.14
CA GLY A 359 36.37 -8.52 -4.21
C GLY A 359 35.11 -8.68 -3.36
N LEU A 360 34.87 -9.92 -2.90
CA LEU A 360 33.78 -10.25 -1.98
C LEU A 360 34.32 -10.51 -0.58
N SER A 361 33.56 -10.15 0.46
CA SER A 361 33.90 -10.48 1.85
C SER A 361 32.68 -10.42 2.77
N ILE A 362 32.76 -11.09 3.92
CA ILE A 362 31.90 -10.80 5.08
C ILE A 362 32.61 -9.75 5.93
N ASP A 363 31.92 -8.64 6.21
CA ASP A 363 32.44 -7.59 7.10
C ASP A 363 32.26 -8.01 8.58
N PRO A 364 33.22 -7.74 9.48
CA PRO A 364 33.03 -7.94 10.92
C PRO A 364 31.75 -7.31 11.46
N GLY A 365 31.34 -6.14 10.95
CA GLY A 365 30.11 -5.45 11.37
C GLY A 365 28.80 -6.14 10.97
N MET A 366 28.84 -7.21 10.16
CA MET A 366 27.66 -8.05 9.90
C MET A 366 27.32 -8.97 11.09
N HIS A 367 28.27 -9.14 12.03
CA HIS A 367 28.22 -10.05 13.19
C HIS A 367 27.98 -11.55 12.86
N LEU A 368 28.04 -11.92 11.58
CA LEU A 368 27.98 -13.32 11.12
C LEU A 368 29.14 -14.17 11.68
N LEU A 369 30.35 -13.61 11.67
CA LEU A 369 31.56 -14.32 12.08
C LEU A 369 31.57 -14.60 13.60
N THR A 370 31.07 -13.67 14.41
CA THR A 370 30.88 -13.85 15.85
C THR A 370 29.75 -14.84 16.18
N LYS A 371 28.76 -14.98 15.29
CA LYS A 371 27.73 -16.05 15.34
C LYS A 371 28.22 -17.39 14.76
N GLY A 372 29.50 -17.51 14.41
CA GLY A 372 30.13 -18.77 13.98
C GLY A 372 29.96 -19.12 12.50
N VAL A 373 29.50 -18.19 11.66
CA VAL A 373 29.52 -18.36 10.21
C VAL A 373 30.97 -18.30 9.70
N THR A 374 31.32 -19.21 8.79
CA THR A 374 32.63 -19.24 8.13
C THR A 374 32.44 -19.08 6.62
N TYR A 375 33.45 -18.58 5.90
CA TYR A 375 33.35 -18.42 4.43
C TYR A 375 34.67 -18.68 3.71
N THR A 376 34.57 -18.98 2.41
CA THR A 376 35.69 -19.11 1.48
C THR A 376 35.39 -18.37 0.19
N ASN A 377 36.37 -17.63 -0.32
CA ASN A 377 36.31 -16.97 -1.62
C ASN A 377 36.90 -17.91 -2.69
N HIS A 378 36.17 -18.11 -3.79
CA HIS A 378 36.61 -18.85 -4.96
C HIS A 378 36.66 -17.87 -6.13
N THR A 379 37.87 -17.49 -6.54
CA THR A 379 38.09 -16.38 -7.48
C THR A 379 38.74 -16.88 -8.76
N SER A 380 38.16 -16.51 -9.90
CA SER A 380 38.71 -16.73 -11.23
C SER A 380 38.87 -15.40 -11.97
N ALA A 381 39.34 -15.43 -13.22
CA ALA A 381 39.41 -14.21 -14.03
C ALA A 381 38.01 -13.65 -14.35
N ASP A 382 36.98 -14.50 -14.44
CA ASP A 382 35.63 -14.14 -14.90
C ASP A 382 34.59 -14.06 -13.78
N PHE A 383 34.86 -14.68 -12.63
CA PHE A 383 33.93 -14.81 -11.51
C PHE A 383 34.58 -14.52 -10.15
N LEU A 384 33.81 -13.86 -9.29
CA LEU A 384 34.04 -13.70 -7.87
C LEU A 384 32.93 -14.44 -7.11
N ASP A 385 33.29 -15.52 -6.42
CA ASP A 385 32.34 -16.34 -5.66
C ASP A 385 32.69 -16.32 -4.17
N LEU A 386 31.69 -16.15 -3.31
CA LEU A 386 31.80 -16.27 -1.86
C LEU A 386 30.83 -17.36 -1.39
N ARG A 387 31.36 -18.37 -0.71
CA ARG A 387 30.59 -19.51 -0.18
C ARG A 387 30.71 -19.54 1.33
N ALA A 388 29.57 -19.54 2.01
CA ALA A 388 29.47 -19.43 3.46
C ALA A 388 28.77 -20.64 4.09
N LYS A 389 29.23 -21.00 5.28
CA LYS A 389 28.70 -22.09 6.10
C LYS A 389 28.18 -21.56 7.43
N TYR A 390 26.95 -21.95 7.75
CA TYR A 390 26.38 -21.78 9.09
C TYR A 390 27.12 -22.65 10.12
N PRO A 391 26.99 -22.38 11.43
CA PRO A 391 27.74 -23.07 12.47
C PRO A 391 27.61 -24.60 12.48
N ASN A 392 28.57 -25.28 13.12
CA ASN A 392 28.52 -26.74 13.30
C ASN A 392 27.18 -27.17 13.95
N GLY A 393 26.61 -28.26 13.45
CA GLY A 393 25.25 -28.71 13.81
C GLY A 393 24.12 -28.07 13.00
N SER A 394 24.41 -27.15 12.05
CA SER A 394 23.41 -26.59 11.11
C SER A 394 23.13 -27.51 9.91
N TYR A 395 23.17 -28.83 10.08
CA TYR A 395 22.90 -29.84 9.02
C TYR A 395 23.68 -29.64 7.70
N ASN A 396 24.90 -29.06 7.74
CA ASN A 396 25.68 -28.68 6.55
C ASN A 396 25.01 -27.64 5.62
N ALA A 397 24.06 -26.85 6.14
CA ALA A 397 23.49 -25.69 5.46
C ALA A 397 24.55 -24.61 5.16
N GLY A 398 24.24 -23.74 4.21
CA GLY A 398 25.10 -22.62 3.81
C GLY A 398 24.41 -21.69 2.81
N TYR A 399 25.17 -20.78 2.23
CA TYR A 399 24.76 -19.98 1.08
C TYR A 399 25.95 -19.68 0.17
N GLU A 400 25.70 -19.38 -1.09
CA GLU A 400 26.71 -18.79 -1.97
C GLU A 400 26.21 -17.48 -2.62
N GLY A 401 27.18 -16.63 -2.95
CA GLY A 401 27.01 -15.42 -3.74
C GLY A 401 28.03 -15.41 -4.86
N VAL A 402 27.57 -15.28 -6.10
CA VAL A 402 28.38 -15.45 -7.32
C VAL A 402 28.25 -14.20 -8.17
N THR A 403 29.36 -13.64 -8.64
CA THR A 403 29.39 -12.44 -9.48
C THR A 403 30.24 -12.61 -10.73
N ARG A 404 29.63 -12.51 -11.91
CA ARG A 404 30.30 -12.52 -13.22
C ARG A 404 30.81 -11.11 -13.58
N ILE A 405 32.02 -11.02 -14.11
CA ILE A 405 32.69 -9.77 -14.50
C ILE A 405 32.72 -9.62 -16.03
N VAL A 406 31.84 -8.78 -16.57
CA VAL A 406 31.73 -8.48 -18.01
C VAL A 406 32.39 -7.13 -18.30
N THR A 407 33.38 -7.10 -19.19
CA THR A 407 34.22 -5.93 -19.47
C THR A 407 35.05 -6.14 -20.74
N ASP A 408 35.48 -5.05 -21.39
CA ASP A 408 36.52 -5.02 -22.42
C ASP A 408 37.95 -4.94 -21.86
N GLY A 409 38.11 -4.69 -20.55
CA GLY A 409 39.40 -4.52 -19.89
C GLY A 409 40.12 -5.84 -19.59
N LYS A 410 41.42 -5.75 -19.31
CA LYS A 410 42.23 -6.91 -18.91
C LYS A 410 41.89 -7.30 -17.46
N LYS A 411 41.34 -8.49 -17.29
CA LYS A 411 41.08 -9.12 -15.97
C LYS A 411 42.32 -9.86 -15.47
N THR A 412 42.69 -9.65 -14.21
CA THR A 412 43.85 -10.28 -13.55
C THR A 412 43.49 -10.66 -12.12
N VAL A 413 43.65 -11.92 -11.73
CA VAL A 413 43.42 -12.40 -10.35
C VAL A 413 44.61 -12.01 -9.47
N SER A 414 44.32 -11.58 -8.24
CA SER A 414 45.31 -11.18 -7.23
C SER A 414 44.82 -11.56 -5.84
N GLY A 415 45.12 -12.78 -5.39
CA GLY A 415 44.53 -13.36 -4.19
C GLY A 415 43.04 -13.68 -4.43
N ASP A 416 42.18 -13.23 -3.53
CA ASP A 416 40.72 -13.36 -3.58
C ASP A 416 40.02 -12.24 -4.38
N LYS A 417 40.80 -11.44 -5.13
CA LYS A 417 40.33 -10.23 -5.83
C LYS A 417 40.62 -10.30 -7.32
N VAL A 418 39.79 -9.63 -8.11
CA VAL A 418 40.03 -9.42 -9.54
C VAL A 418 40.32 -7.95 -9.77
N ARG A 419 41.47 -7.65 -10.38
CA ARG A 419 41.77 -6.33 -10.93
C ARG A 419 41.40 -6.31 -12.41
N VAL A 420 40.56 -5.36 -12.80
CA VAL A 420 40.31 -5.00 -14.20
C VAL A 420 41.16 -3.78 -14.52
N THR A 421 41.86 -3.78 -15.66
CA THR A 421 42.63 -2.61 -16.13
C THR A 421 42.34 -2.24 -17.58
N GLY A 422 42.40 -0.95 -17.91
CA GLY A 422 42.23 -0.45 -19.27
C GLY A 422 40.82 -0.63 -19.87
N ALA A 423 39.78 -0.76 -19.04
CA ALA A 423 38.39 -0.96 -19.48
C ALA A 423 37.74 0.35 -19.99
N SER A 424 36.81 0.26 -20.94
CA SER A 424 35.80 1.31 -21.19
C SER A 424 34.56 1.12 -20.30
N TYR A 425 34.29 -0.09 -19.81
CA TYR A 425 33.24 -0.34 -18.80
C TYR A 425 33.52 -1.61 -17.98
N VAL A 426 32.91 -1.71 -16.80
CA VAL A 426 32.71 -2.95 -16.07
C VAL A 426 31.23 -3.10 -15.74
N THR A 427 30.67 -4.26 -16.07
CA THR A 427 29.33 -4.69 -15.64
C THR A 427 29.49 -5.93 -14.76
N LEU A 428 28.88 -5.89 -13.59
CA LEU A 428 28.85 -7.00 -12.63
C LEU A 428 27.43 -7.57 -12.62
N LEU A 429 27.32 -8.88 -12.82
CA LEU A 429 26.06 -9.62 -12.76
C LEU A 429 26.14 -10.59 -11.59
N SER A 430 25.28 -10.42 -10.59
CA SER A 430 25.37 -11.13 -9.31
C SER A 430 24.10 -11.94 -9.00
N LEU A 431 24.27 -13.11 -8.38
CA LEU A 431 23.22 -13.98 -7.84
C LEU A 431 23.56 -14.47 -6.44
N THR A 432 22.54 -14.54 -5.57
CA THR A 432 22.56 -15.23 -4.27
C THR A 432 21.80 -16.56 -4.33
N GLN A 433 22.19 -17.51 -3.47
CA GLN A 433 21.41 -18.73 -3.21
C GLN A 433 21.68 -19.26 -1.80
N ARG A 434 20.62 -19.60 -1.04
CA ARG A 434 20.72 -20.35 0.22
C ARG A 434 20.53 -21.86 -0.03
N TYR A 435 21.23 -22.67 0.76
CA TYR A 435 21.15 -24.13 0.75
C TYR A 435 20.84 -24.65 2.15
N ASN A 436 19.75 -25.41 2.30
CA ASN A 436 19.27 -25.87 3.60
C ASN A 436 20.05 -27.06 4.19
N GLY A 437 21.06 -27.58 3.49
CA GLY A 437 21.86 -28.71 3.95
C GLY A 437 21.09 -30.04 3.90
N THR A 438 21.55 -31.04 4.65
CA THR A 438 20.91 -32.36 4.77
C THR A 438 19.59 -32.35 5.56
N TYR A 439 19.14 -31.17 5.99
CA TYR A 439 17.90 -30.97 6.72
C TYR A 439 16.68 -31.27 5.83
N ASN A 440 15.68 -31.97 6.40
CA ASN A 440 14.42 -32.36 5.74
C ASN A 440 14.58 -32.99 4.33
N GLY A 441 15.70 -33.67 4.06
CA GLY A 441 15.96 -34.37 2.80
C GLY A 441 16.67 -33.56 1.72
N GLY A 442 17.20 -32.37 2.05
CA GLY A 442 18.20 -31.70 1.21
C GLY A 442 19.57 -32.42 1.22
N VAL A 443 20.60 -31.79 0.64
CA VAL A 443 21.97 -32.30 0.58
C VAL A 443 22.96 -31.26 1.13
N PRO A 444 24.21 -31.62 1.49
CA PRO A 444 25.20 -30.66 1.98
C PRO A 444 25.41 -29.52 0.97
N ALA A 445 25.49 -28.27 1.45
CA ALA A 445 25.60 -27.10 0.57
C ALA A 445 26.75 -27.19 -0.44
N GLU A 446 27.84 -27.88 -0.08
CA GLU A 446 28.97 -28.21 -0.96
C GLU A 446 28.53 -28.88 -2.25
N GLN A 447 27.68 -29.90 -2.13
CA GLN A 447 27.26 -30.73 -3.26
C GLN A 447 26.32 -30.00 -4.22
N GLU A 448 25.67 -28.92 -3.78
CA GLU A 448 24.90 -28.04 -4.66
C GLU A 448 25.77 -26.95 -5.29
N TRP A 449 26.57 -26.22 -4.50
CA TRP A 449 27.36 -25.13 -5.05
C TRP A 449 28.47 -25.63 -5.99
N ASP A 450 29.06 -26.81 -5.77
CA ASP A 450 30.08 -27.37 -6.66
C ASP A 450 29.54 -27.82 -8.03
N LYS A 451 28.21 -27.80 -8.23
CA LYS A 451 27.58 -27.89 -9.57
C LYS A 451 27.71 -26.59 -10.37
N GLN A 452 28.09 -25.48 -9.73
CA GLN A 452 28.29 -24.16 -10.33
C GLN A 452 27.04 -23.59 -11.06
N LEU A 453 25.85 -23.83 -10.50
CA LEU A 453 24.58 -23.48 -11.15
C LEU A 453 24.38 -21.96 -11.32
N LEU A 454 24.86 -21.15 -10.38
CA LEU A 454 24.78 -19.69 -10.49
C LEU A 454 25.75 -19.16 -11.55
N GLN A 455 26.97 -19.70 -11.63
CA GLN A 455 27.97 -19.38 -12.65
C GLN A 455 27.44 -19.76 -14.05
N GLN A 456 26.77 -20.90 -14.18
CA GLN A 456 26.10 -21.32 -15.42
C GLN A 456 24.97 -20.36 -15.81
N LYS A 457 24.04 -20.04 -14.88
CA LYS A 457 22.94 -19.09 -15.13
C LYS A 457 23.48 -17.71 -15.54
N LEU A 458 24.49 -17.20 -14.81
CA LEU A 458 25.16 -15.94 -15.12
C LEU A 458 25.92 -15.96 -16.45
N SER A 459 26.45 -17.11 -16.87
CA SER A 459 27.09 -17.29 -18.19
C SER A 459 26.07 -17.25 -19.34
N GLY A 460 24.82 -17.67 -19.09
CA GLY A 460 23.73 -17.60 -20.06
C GLY A 460 23.30 -16.16 -20.39
N ILE A 461 23.39 -15.24 -19.42
CA ILE A 461 23.04 -13.83 -19.60
C ILE A 461 24.13 -13.13 -20.44
N ASN A 462 23.92 -12.99 -21.74
CA ASN A 462 24.85 -12.31 -22.66
C ASN A 462 24.30 -10.98 -23.20
N ASP A 463 23.20 -10.51 -22.60
CA ASP A 463 22.58 -9.21 -22.86
C ASP A 463 23.46 -8.04 -22.43
N SER A 464 23.32 -6.90 -23.12
CA SER A 464 24.02 -5.67 -22.76
C SER A 464 23.44 -5.02 -21.49
N TYR A 465 24.22 -4.14 -20.85
CA TYR A 465 23.72 -3.30 -19.75
C TYR A 465 22.43 -2.56 -20.13
N ALA A 466 22.40 -1.93 -21.30
CA ALA A 466 21.23 -1.21 -21.80
C ALA A 466 20.02 -2.12 -22.01
N THR A 467 20.22 -3.38 -22.42
CA THR A 467 19.16 -4.37 -22.61
C THR A 467 18.54 -4.80 -21.27
N LEU A 468 19.39 -5.06 -20.26
CA LEU A 468 18.96 -5.40 -18.90
C LEU A 468 18.23 -4.22 -18.24
N LEU A 469 18.80 -3.01 -18.37
CA LEU A 469 18.20 -1.77 -17.85
C LEU A 469 16.85 -1.49 -18.51
N ALA A 470 16.73 -1.65 -19.83
CA ALA A 470 15.48 -1.40 -20.56
C ALA A 470 14.36 -2.34 -20.11
N ARG A 471 14.63 -3.66 -19.99
CA ARG A 471 13.64 -4.64 -19.50
C ARG A 471 13.21 -4.34 -18.06
N ASN A 472 14.16 -4.10 -17.16
CA ASN A 472 13.83 -3.77 -15.77
C ASN A 472 13.03 -2.47 -15.66
N SER A 473 13.47 -1.41 -16.36
CA SER A 473 12.80 -0.10 -16.33
C SER A 473 11.39 -0.16 -16.89
N ALA A 474 11.16 -0.92 -17.97
CA ALA A 474 9.84 -1.10 -18.56
C ALA A 474 8.86 -1.77 -17.58
N GLU A 475 9.24 -2.89 -16.98
CA GLU A 475 8.33 -3.61 -16.05
C GLU A 475 8.17 -2.87 -14.71
N HIS A 476 9.25 -2.29 -14.16
CA HIS A 476 9.18 -1.52 -12.91
C HIS A 476 8.33 -0.26 -13.07
N SER A 477 8.52 0.53 -14.13
CA SER A 477 7.74 1.75 -14.36
C SER A 477 6.25 1.48 -14.66
N LYS A 478 5.94 0.37 -15.36
CA LYS A 478 4.58 -0.14 -15.61
C LYS A 478 3.81 -0.48 -14.32
N ILE A 479 4.50 -0.87 -13.25
CA ILE A 479 3.89 -1.13 -11.93
C ILE A 479 3.90 0.16 -11.10
N PHE A 480 5.06 0.77 -10.93
CA PHE A 480 5.24 1.93 -10.05
C PHE A 480 4.44 3.15 -10.53
N GLY A 481 4.47 3.45 -11.84
CA GLY A 481 3.83 4.62 -12.44
C GLY A 481 2.29 4.62 -12.44
N ARG A 482 1.65 3.54 -11.99
CA ARG A 482 0.17 3.47 -11.88
C ARG A 482 -0.42 4.44 -10.88
N VAL A 483 0.32 4.77 -9.81
CA VAL A 483 -0.15 5.68 -8.75
C VAL A 483 0.93 6.71 -8.45
N SER A 484 0.51 7.98 -8.45
CA SER A 484 1.37 9.14 -8.17
C SER A 484 0.64 10.12 -7.26
N ALA A 485 1.39 10.82 -6.41
CA ALA A 485 0.93 11.98 -5.65
C ALA A 485 1.79 13.20 -5.97
N ASP A 486 1.15 14.36 -6.09
CA ASP A 486 1.75 15.69 -6.22
C ASP A 486 1.14 16.56 -5.10
N PHE A 487 1.98 17.14 -4.24
CA PHE A 487 1.56 17.99 -3.12
C PHE A 487 1.85 19.47 -3.39
N GLY A 488 2.02 19.84 -4.67
CA GLY A 488 2.21 21.20 -5.10
C GLY A 488 3.64 21.74 -4.97
N ALA A 489 4.63 20.86 -4.78
CA ALA A 489 6.04 21.23 -4.64
C ALA A 489 6.60 21.92 -5.89
N SER A 490 7.62 22.77 -5.72
CA SER A 490 8.37 23.30 -6.86
C SER A 490 9.45 22.31 -7.31
N ASP A 491 9.84 22.36 -8.58
CA ASP A 491 10.91 21.51 -9.10
C ASP A 491 12.27 21.80 -8.41
N ALA A 492 12.46 23.03 -7.92
CA ALA A 492 13.61 23.40 -7.09
C ALA A 492 13.58 22.74 -5.69
N ASP A 493 12.39 22.53 -5.10
CA ASP A 493 12.23 21.77 -3.86
C ASP A 493 12.41 20.27 -4.09
N ARG A 494 11.88 19.74 -5.20
CA ARG A 494 12.04 18.33 -5.61
C ARG A 494 13.50 17.96 -5.86
N ALA A 495 14.30 18.91 -6.34
CA ALA A 495 15.74 18.74 -6.54
C ALA A 495 16.60 18.80 -5.25
N LYS A 496 16.04 19.20 -4.10
CA LYS A 496 16.78 19.21 -2.82
C LYS A 496 17.18 17.79 -2.39
N SER A 497 18.33 17.68 -1.74
CA SER A 497 18.77 16.39 -1.17
C SER A 497 17.84 15.93 -0.04
N THR A 498 17.82 14.63 0.25
CA THR A 498 17.00 14.08 1.34
C THR A 498 17.42 14.65 2.69
N GLU A 499 18.71 14.85 2.91
CA GLU A 499 19.24 15.52 4.11
C GLU A 499 18.73 16.96 4.22
N GLN A 500 18.68 17.71 3.12
CA GLN A 500 18.13 19.07 3.09
C GLN A 500 16.62 19.10 3.40
N LEU A 501 15.83 18.18 2.83
CA LEU A 501 14.38 18.12 3.06
C LEU A 501 14.04 17.70 4.51
N LEU A 502 14.75 16.71 5.06
CA LEU A 502 14.59 16.30 6.46
C LEU A 502 14.99 17.43 7.42
N ALA A 503 16.11 18.12 7.15
CA ALA A 503 16.54 19.26 7.95
C ALA A 503 15.54 20.44 7.88
N GLU A 504 14.96 20.72 6.71
CA GLU A 504 13.91 21.73 6.58
C GLU A 504 12.67 21.32 7.39
N GLN A 505 12.23 20.06 7.28
CA GLN A 505 11.03 19.57 7.98
C GLN A 505 11.15 19.64 9.51
N LYS A 506 12.33 19.40 10.09
CA LYS A 506 12.59 19.57 11.54
C LYS A 506 12.24 20.98 12.03
N THR A 507 12.46 22.01 11.21
CA THR A 507 12.22 23.42 11.59
C THR A 507 10.77 23.89 11.40
N ARG A 508 9.97 23.18 10.59
CA ARG A 508 8.64 23.63 10.14
C ARG A 508 7.48 23.07 10.97
N SER A 509 6.44 23.86 11.19
CA SER A 509 5.18 23.42 11.81
C SER A 509 4.22 22.72 10.83
N THR A 510 4.40 22.92 9.52
CA THR A 510 3.63 22.29 8.44
C THR A 510 4.49 21.35 7.58
N PRO A 511 3.89 20.49 6.75
CA PRO A 511 4.61 19.63 5.82
C PRO A 511 5.58 20.39 4.90
N VAL A 512 6.63 19.69 4.48
CA VAL A 512 7.44 20.04 3.31
C VAL A 512 6.92 19.20 2.13
N PRO A 513 6.22 19.79 1.13
CA PRO A 513 5.57 19.03 0.07
C PRO A 513 6.49 18.06 -0.69
N ALA A 514 7.69 18.51 -1.07
CA ALA A 514 8.68 17.65 -1.74
C ALA A 514 9.16 16.47 -0.88
N LEU A 515 9.16 16.60 0.44
CA LEU A 515 9.46 15.49 1.35
C LEU A 515 8.30 14.50 1.39
N TYR A 516 7.05 14.98 1.44
CA TYR A 516 5.86 14.13 1.47
C TYR A 516 5.68 13.38 0.15
N GLU A 517 5.96 14.00 -1.00
CA GLU A 517 6.06 13.34 -2.31
C GLU A 517 7.13 12.23 -2.30
N ARG A 518 8.31 12.51 -1.72
CA ARG A 518 9.41 11.54 -1.60
C ARG A 518 9.10 10.39 -0.63
N MET A 519 8.41 10.67 0.48
CA MET A 519 7.92 9.66 1.44
C MET A 519 6.91 8.72 0.79
N PHE A 520 5.93 9.28 0.05
CA PHE A 520 4.94 8.50 -0.71
C PHE A 520 5.60 7.59 -1.75
N ALA A 521 6.56 8.13 -2.50
CA ALA A 521 7.31 7.36 -3.50
C ALA A 521 8.18 6.27 -2.87
N ALA A 522 8.95 6.59 -1.82
CA ALA A 522 9.83 5.65 -1.14
C ALA A 522 9.07 4.46 -0.53
N GLY A 523 7.91 4.69 0.09
CA GLY A 523 7.09 3.60 0.65
C GLY A 523 6.56 2.64 -0.42
N ARG A 524 6.07 3.15 -1.55
CA ARG A 524 5.64 2.30 -2.68
C ARG A 524 6.82 1.57 -3.32
N TYR A 525 7.97 2.22 -3.40
CA TYR A 525 9.20 1.64 -3.95
C TYR A 525 9.74 0.51 -3.07
N HIS A 526 9.84 0.71 -1.76
CA HIS A 526 10.32 -0.31 -0.83
C HIS A 526 9.36 -1.51 -0.74
N LEU A 527 8.04 -1.28 -0.74
CA LEU A 527 7.04 -2.36 -0.80
C LEU A 527 7.23 -3.20 -2.07
N LEU A 528 7.34 -2.57 -3.25
CA LEU A 528 7.61 -3.28 -4.49
C LEU A 528 8.99 -3.98 -4.46
N GLY A 529 10.04 -3.31 -4.00
CA GLY A 529 11.42 -3.80 -3.96
C GLY A 529 11.66 -4.95 -2.97
N SER A 530 10.80 -5.11 -1.96
CA SER A 530 10.83 -6.22 -1.00
C SER A 530 9.77 -7.31 -1.24
N SER A 531 8.93 -7.17 -2.27
CA SER A 531 7.88 -8.14 -2.60
C SER A 531 8.10 -8.86 -3.94
N ASN A 532 7.70 -10.12 -4.01
CA ASN A 532 7.69 -10.95 -5.22
C ASN A 532 6.41 -11.83 -5.27
N THR A 533 6.33 -12.79 -6.19
CA THR A 533 5.13 -13.66 -6.36
C THR A 533 4.92 -14.70 -5.25
N THR A 534 5.94 -15.01 -4.45
CA THR A 534 5.89 -16.01 -3.37
C THR A 534 6.15 -15.45 -1.98
N ALA A 535 6.67 -14.22 -1.85
CA ALA A 535 6.97 -13.57 -0.57
C ALA A 535 6.61 -12.07 -0.53
N ALA A 536 6.08 -11.65 0.61
CA ALA A 536 5.87 -10.26 1.02
C ALA A 536 7.08 -9.73 1.83
N PRO A 537 7.11 -8.45 2.20
CA PRO A 537 8.18 -7.86 3.02
C PRO A 537 8.23 -8.53 4.41
N ASP A 538 9.42 -8.94 4.88
CA ASP A 538 9.61 -9.24 6.32
C ASP A 538 9.78 -7.94 7.13
N LEU A 539 10.11 -7.99 8.44
CA LEU A 539 10.20 -6.77 9.27
C LEU A 539 11.25 -5.77 8.74
N LEU A 540 12.26 -6.27 8.02
CA LEU A 540 13.33 -5.51 7.39
C LEU A 540 13.13 -5.44 5.85
N GLY A 541 11.97 -5.90 5.39
CA GLY A 541 11.55 -5.95 4.00
C GLY A 541 12.31 -7.01 3.23
N ASN A 542 13.51 -6.64 2.78
CA ASN A 542 14.49 -7.54 2.20
C ASN A 542 15.95 -7.04 2.38
N TRP A 543 16.24 -6.26 3.42
CA TRP A 543 17.53 -5.59 3.59
C TRP A 543 18.00 -5.56 5.05
N THR A 544 19.25 -5.94 5.32
CA THR A 544 19.93 -5.60 6.58
C THR A 544 21.46 -5.58 6.38
N GLY A 545 22.18 -4.70 7.09
CA GLY A 545 23.64 -4.74 7.11
C GLY A 545 24.23 -5.63 8.21
N ASP A 546 23.42 -6.11 9.15
CA ASP A 546 23.90 -7.01 10.21
C ASP A 546 22.86 -8.06 10.64
N SER A 547 23.26 -8.91 11.56
CA SER A 547 22.48 -10.06 12.02
C SER A 547 21.93 -9.91 13.45
N ASP A 548 22.15 -8.79 14.14
CA ASP A 548 21.61 -8.49 15.48
C ASP A 548 20.29 -7.70 15.38
N VAL A 549 19.46 -8.15 14.46
CA VAL A 549 18.22 -7.51 14.05
C VAL A 549 17.12 -7.59 15.12
N GLY A 550 16.28 -6.55 15.19
CA GLY A 550 15.13 -6.53 16.07
C GLY A 550 14.17 -7.70 15.79
N TRP A 551 13.72 -8.37 16.86
CA TRP A 551 12.73 -9.46 16.81
C TRP A 551 13.01 -10.55 15.77
N ASP A 552 14.29 -10.94 15.63
CA ASP A 552 14.80 -11.90 14.63
C ASP A 552 14.52 -11.51 13.14
N GLY A 553 13.93 -10.35 12.85
CA GLY A 553 13.52 -9.98 11.49
C GLY A 553 12.38 -10.85 10.92
N TYR A 554 11.61 -11.53 11.78
CA TYR A 554 10.48 -12.38 11.38
C TYR A 554 9.28 -11.58 10.82
N TYR A 555 8.28 -12.26 10.28
CA TYR A 555 6.98 -11.64 10.02
C TYR A 555 6.23 -11.44 11.35
N HIS A 556 5.92 -10.20 11.68
CA HIS A 556 5.03 -9.84 12.78
C HIS A 556 3.62 -9.62 12.25
N LEU A 557 2.67 -10.39 12.77
CA LEU A 557 1.33 -10.63 12.20
C LEU A 557 0.23 -9.91 12.99
N ASP A 558 0.58 -9.34 14.14
CA ASP A 558 -0.27 -8.55 15.05
C ASP A 558 -0.09 -7.02 14.90
N ALA A 559 0.72 -6.58 13.95
CA ALA A 559 0.70 -5.22 13.39
C ALA A 559 1.48 -5.14 12.07
N ASN A 560 2.78 -5.45 12.13
CA ASN A 560 3.78 -4.88 11.23
C ASN A 560 3.61 -5.33 9.77
N LEU A 561 3.39 -6.63 9.51
CA LEU A 561 3.20 -7.15 8.16
C LEU A 561 2.00 -6.50 7.48
N ASN A 562 0.87 -6.43 8.18
CA ASN A 562 -0.38 -5.89 7.62
C ASN A 562 -0.32 -4.38 7.39
N LEU A 563 0.40 -3.64 8.23
CA LEU A 563 0.70 -2.24 8.00
C LEU A 563 1.58 -2.07 6.74
N GLN A 564 2.65 -2.87 6.56
CA GLN A 564 3.50 -2.81 5.37
C GLN A 564 2.75 -3.02 4.04
N ILE A 565 1.85 -4.01 3.99
CA ILE A 565 1.12 -4.36 2.76
C ILE A 565 -0.15 -3.52 2.54
N SER A 566 -0.57 -2.72 3.53
CA SER A 566 -1.86 -1.98 3.54
C SER A 566 -2.07 -1.09 2.30
N GLY A 567 -0.99 -0.60 1.68
CA GLY A 567 -1.05 0.25 0.50
C GLY A 567 -1.08 -0.50 -0.84
N GLY A 568 -0.89 -1.82 -0.86
CA GLY A 568 -0.66 -2.57 -2.10
C GLY A 568 -1.89 -2.72 -3.00
N ASN A 569 -3.06 -2.98 -2.42
CA ASN A 569 -4.32 -3.10 -3.17
C ASN A 569 -4.77 -1.75 -3.72
N VAL A 570 -5.06 -0.79 -2.83
CA VAL A 570 -5.55 0.55 -3.17
C VAL A 570 -4.50 1.34 -3.99
N GLY A 571 -3.22 1.13 -3.72
CA GLY A 571 -2.08 1.70 -4.45
C GLY A 571 -1.71 0.97 -5.76
N ASN A 572 -2.56 0.05 -6.23
CA ASN A 572 -2.53 -0.56 -7.56
C ASN A 572 -1.26 -1.39 -7.87
N MET A 573 -0.78 -2.18 -6.89
CA MET A 573 0.42 -3.02 -6.99
C MET A 573 0.13 -4.50 -6.67
N PRO A 574 -0.74 -5.19 -7.45
CA PRO A 574 -1.03 -6.62 -7.27
C PRO A 574 0.23 -7.50 -7.34
N GLU A 575 1.26 -7.09 -8.07
CA GLU A 575 2.55 -7.79 -8.18
C GLU A 575 3.34 -7.80 -6.87
N ALA A 576 3.12 -6.82 -5.98
CA ALA A 576 3.65 -6.83 -4.62
C ALA A 576 2.76 -7.63 -3.66
N MET A 577 1.44 -7.63 -3.88
CA MET A 577 0.49 -8.38 -3.04
C MET A 577 0.50 -9.89 -3.28
N ALA A 578 0.91 -10.35 -4.47
CA ALA A 578 0.94 -11.77 -4.83
C ALA A 578 1.66 -12.65 -3.79
N GLY A 579 2.84 -12.22 -3.31
CA GLY A 579 3.61 -12.93 -2.29
C GLY A 579 2.94 -12.95 -0.92
N TYR A 580 2.15 -11.92 -0.55
CA TYR A 580 1.37 -11.93 0.68
C TYR A 580 0.27 -12.98 0.64
N PHE A 581 -0.41 -13.13 -0.50
CA PHE A 581 -1.41 -14.16 -0.68
C PHE A 581 -0.77 -15.57 -0.65
N SER A 582 0.38 -15.74 -1.33
CA SER A 582 1.15 -16.99 -1.32
C SER A 582 1.60 -17.43 0.08
N LEU A 583 2.15 -16.52 0.90
CA LEU A 583 2.63 -16.83 2.25
C LEU A 583 1.50 -17.32 3.17
N ASN A 584 0.35 -16.64 3.17
CA ASN A 584 -0.80 -17.08 3.98
C ASN A 584 -1.33 -18.46 3.53
N ARG A 585 -1.28 -18.78 2.22
CA ARG A 585 -1.58 -20.15 1.75
C ARG A 585 -0.56 -21.19 2.17
N GLN A 586 0.71 -20.83 2.31
CA GLN A 586 1.76 -21.70 2.86
C GLN A 586 1.54 -21.94 4.37
N TRP A 587 1.23 -20.88 5.13
CA TRP A 587 1.03 -20.93 6.57
C TRP A 587 -0.25 -21.67 7.01
N GLN A 588 -1.29 -21.74 6.16
CA GLN A 588 -2.57 -22.41 6.47
C GLN A 588 -2.44 -23.78 7.18
N LYS A 589 -1.48 -24.61 6.78
CA LYS A 589 -1.23 -25.93 7.40
C LYS A 589 -0.74 -25.82 8.85
N ASP A 590 0.11 -24.84 9.12
CA ASP A 590 0.73 -24.63 10.42
C ASP A 590 -0.21 -23.82 11.33
N PHE A 591 -1.00 -22.88 10.79
CA PHE A 591 -2.10 -22.23 11.50
C PHE A 591 -3.19 -23.22 11.93
N ARG A 592 -3.51 -24.23 11.11
CA ARG A 592 -4.33 -25.40 11.51
C ARG A 592 -3.68 -26.24 12.61
N THR A 593 -2.35 -26.28 12.67
CA THR A 593 -1.60 -27.00 13.71
C THR A 593 -1.59 -26.23 15.03
N ASN A 594 -1.46 -24.89 14.98
CA ASN A 594 -1.64 -24.00 16.12
C ASN A 594 -3.04 -24.20 16.73
N ALA A 595 -4.11 -24.02 15.95
CA ALA A 595 -5.50 -24.11 16.40
C ALA A 595 -5.81 -25.44 17.12
N LYS A 596 -5.53 -26.55 16.42
CA LYS A 596 -5.81 -27.90 16.90
C LYS A 596 -5.06 -28.25 18.19
N LYS A 597 -3.83 -27.79 18.34
CA LYS A 597 -2.98 -28.17 19.49
C LYS A 597 -3.09 -27.22 20.67
N LEU A 598 -3.27 -25.92 20.42
CA LEU A 598 -3.23 -24.90 21.46
C LEU A 598 -4.63 -24.54 22.00
N LEU A 599 -5.68 -24.59 21.17
CA LEU A 599 -7.06 -24.27 21.56
C LEU A 599 -8.06 -25.43 21.38
N GLY A 600 -7.63 -26.55 20.80
CA GLY A 600 -8.45 -27.75 20.58
C GLY A 600 -9.47 -27.64 19.44
N THR A 601 -9.37 -26.61 18.60
CA THR A 601 -10.36 -26.27 17.57
C THR A 601 -9.99 -26.79 16.18
N ARG A 602 -11.00 -26.90 15.29
CA ARG A 602 -10.80 -26.88 13.83
C ARG A 602 -10.40 -25.46 13.37
N GLY A 603 -10.20 -25.31 12.07
CA GLY A 603 -9.88 -24.01 11.45
C GLY A 603 -8.43 -23.58 11.63
N MET A 604 -8.18 -22.27 11.65
CA MET A 604 -6.85 -21.66 11.73
C MET A 604 -6.67 -20.80 12.97
N LEU A 605 -5.42 -20.68 13.43
CA LEU A 605 -4.99 -19.78 14.49
C LEU A 605 -3.59 -19.27 14.14
N THR A 606 -3.45 -17.95 14.02
CA THR A 606 -2.15 -17.30 13.88
C THR A 606 -1.53 -17.01 15.26
N GLY A 607 -0.47 -16.22 15.34
CA GLY A 607 0.06 -15.65 16.58
C GLY A 607 0.77 -14.32 16.31
N GLY A 608 1.43 -13.74 17.31
CA GLY A 608 2.10 -12.44 17.12
C GLY A 608 3.17 -12.43 16.03
N ASN A 609 3.97 -13.50 15.89
CA ASN A 609 5.01 -13.56 14.87
C ASN A 609 5.39 -14.98 14.39
N THR A 610 5.96 -15.06 13.18
CA THR A 610 6.39 -16.31 12.54
C THR A 610 7.56 -16.10 11.55
N PRO A 611 8.52 -17.04 11.42
CA PRO A 611 9.70 -16.89 10.56
C PRO A 611 9.37 -17.11 9.06
N ASN A 612 10.40 -17.11 8.23
CA ASN A 612 10.24 -17.34 6.79
C ASN A 612 9.76 -18.77 6.47
N GLY A 613 8.57 -18.89 5.84
CA GLY A 613 8.06 -20.14 5.27
C GLY A 613 7.43 -21.17 6.23
N GLU A 614 7.58 -21.02 7.55
CA GLU A 614 6.83 -21.79 8.57
C GLU A 614 5.76 -20.89 9.21
N GLY A 615 4.61 -21.44 9.63
CA GLY A 615 3.50 -20.69 10.26
C GLY A 615 3.30 -20.95 11.76
N LEU A 616 4.26 -21.62 12.41
CA LEU A 616 4.17 -21.99 13.83
C LEU A 616 4.56 -20.79 14.71
N ILE A 617 3.68 -20.39 15.64
CA ILE A 617 3.82 -19.22 16.52
C ILE A 617 5.21 -19.17 17.15
N SER A 618 5.99 -18.10 16.91
CA SER A 618 7.44 -18.10 17.20
C SER A 618 7.81 -17.77 18.66
N ASN A 619 6.85 -17.38 19.49
CA ASN A 619 7.02 -17.20 20.93
C ASN A 619 5.67 -17.42 21.64
N ILE A 620 5.66 -18.14 22.77
CA ILE A 620 4.51 -18.23 23.68
C ILE A 620 5.03 -18.25 25.12
N ASN A 621 4.52 -17.34 25.96
CA ASN A 621 4.89 -17.21 27.38
C ASN A 621 3.80 -16.44 28.16
N PHE A 622 4.08 -16.05 29.41
CA PHE A 622 3.13 -15.37 30.30
C PHE A 622 2.78 -13.95 29.83
N ASP A 623 3.75 -13.18 29.34
CA ASP A 623 3.56 -11.80 28.89
C ASP A 623 3.04 -11.75 27.44
N TYR A 624 3.31 -12.80 26.66
CA TYR A 624 2.89 -12.96 25.28
C TYR A 624 2.16 -14.31 25.06
N PRO A 625 0.91 -14.46 25.55
CA PRO A 625 0.08 -15.65 25.33
C PRO A 625 -0.56 -15.61 23.92
N TYR A 626 0.28 -15.57 22.88
CA TYR A 626 -0.13 -15.38 21.48
C TYR A 626 -1.06 -16.46 20.91
N GLN A 627 -1.20 -17.61 21.58
CA GLN A 627 -2.19 -18.62 21.24
C GLN A 627 -3.65 -18.18 21.49
N TYR A 628 -3.88 -16.99 22.02
CA TYR A 628 -5.20 -16.37 22.21
C TYR A 628 -5.41 -15.08 21.38
N VAL A 629 -4.64 -14.87 20.29
CA VAL A 629 -4.88 -13.82 19.29
C VAL A 629 -5.98 -14.27 18.32
N THR A 630 -7.21 -14.43 18.83
CA THR A 630 -8.28 -15.14 18.11
C THR A 630 -8.91 -14.36 16.96
N GLY A 631 -8.66 -13.05 16.86
CA GLY A 631 -8.97 -12.18 15.72
C GLY A 631 -7.81 -11.96 14.73
N GLY A 632 -6.62 -12.51 14.98
CA GLY A 632 -5.42 -12.19 14.18
C GLY A 632 -5.49 -12.68 12.74
N GLU A 633 -5.98 -13.91 12.53
CA GLU A 633 -6.15 -14.47 11.18
C GLU A 633 -7.12 -13.62 10.36
N SER A 634 -8.18 -13.10 10.99
CA SER A 634 -9.13 -12.18 10.34
C SER A 634 -8.47 -10.88 9.85
N TRP A 635 -7.43 -10.39 10.53
CA TRP A 635 -6.63 -9.27 10.02
C TRP A 635 -5.81 -9.70 8.82
N LEU A 636 -5.14 -10.86 8.87
CA LEU A 636 -4.40 -11.44 7.72
C LEU A 636 -5.30 -11.67 6.49
N LEU A 637 -6.59 -11.88 6.71
CA LEU A 637 -7.60 -12.08 5.68
C LEU A 637 -8.29 -10.80 5.17
N GLN A 638 -8.11 -9.65 5.82
CA GLN A 638 -8.67 -8.37 5.34
C GLN A 638 -8.11 -7.94 3.97
N PRO A 639 -6.80 -8.03 3.68
CA PRO A 639 -6.25 -7.62 2.39
C PRO A 639 -6.68 -8.51 1.21
N PHE A 640 -7.00 -9.79 1.46
CA PHE A 640 -7.60 -10.67 0.45
C PHE A 640 -9.03 -10.21 0.10
N TRP A 641 -9.83 -9.87 1.11
CA TRP A 641 -11.18 -9.36 0.90
C TRP A 641 -11.18 -8.02 0.17
N GLU A 642 -10.26 -7.14 0.53
CA GLU A 642 -10.04 -5.87 -0.16
C GLU A 642 -9.62 -6.05 -1.62
N TYR A 643 -8.73 -7.02 -1.92
CA TYR A 643 -8.37 -7.38 -3.30
C TYR A 643 -9.62 -7.75 -4.11
N TYR A 644 -10.51 -8.59 -3.57
CA TYR A 644 -11.80 -8.89 -4.20
C TYR A 644 -12.70 -7.65 -4.32
N GLN A 645 -12.74 -6.75 -3.34
CA GLN A 645 -13.54 -5.53 -3.40
C GLN A 645 -13.06 -4.54 -4.49
N VAL A 646 -11.75 -4.46 -4.77
CA VAL A 646 -11.20 -3.57 -5.82
C VAL A 646 -11.18 -4.20 -7.22
N THR A 647 -10.90 -5.51 -7.33
CA THR A 647 -10.85 -6.21 -8.64
C THR A 647 -12.23 -6.76 -9.05
N GLY A 648 -12.94 -7.35 -8.10
CA GLY A 648 -14.12 -8.16 -8.36
C GLY A 648 -13.83 -9.62 -8.78
N ASP A 649 -12.59 -10.08 -8.66
CA ASP A 649 -12.16 -11.40 -9.12
C ASP A 649 -12.78 -12.54 -8.28
N THR A 650 -13.75 -13.23 -8.88
CA THR A 650 -14.42 -14.39 -8.29
C THR A 650 -13.57 -15.67 -8.27
N THR A 651 -12.53 -15.76 -9.09
CA THR A 651 -11.58 -16.89 -9.11
C THR A 651 -10.62 -16.77 -7.93
N PHE A 652 -10.02 -15.59 -7.74
CA PHE A 652 -9.27 -15.27 -6.52
C PHE A 652 -10.12 -15.50 -5.26
N LEU A 653 -11.37 -15.05 -5.27
CA LEU A 653 -12.30 -15.26 -4.16
C LEU A 653 -12.53 -16.77 -3.89
N ALA A 654 -12.70 -17.59 -4.94
CA ALA A 654 -12.99 -19.02 -4.83
C ALA A 654 -11.81 -19.89 -4.41
N ASP A 655 -10.60 -19.53 -4.86
CA ASP A 655 -9.43 -20.40 -4.80
C ASP A 655 -8.38 -19.90 -3.79
N GLN A 656 -8.20 -18.58 -3.64
CA GLN A 656 -7.26 -17.99 -2.68
C GLN A 656 -7.95 -17.70 -1.34
N TYR A 657 -9.03 -16.92 -1.35
CA TYR A 657 -9.66 -16.41 -0.13
C TYR A 657 -10.58 -17.41 0.58
N TYR A 658 -11.57 -17.96 -0.14
CA TYR A 658 -12.59 -18.82 0.44
C TYR A 658 -12.02 -19.98 1.27
N PRO A 659 -10.99 -20.73 0.84
CA PRO A 659 -10.45 -21.84 1.63
C PRO A 659 -9.76 -21.42 2.93
N LEU A 660 -9.41 -20.13 3.10
CA LEU A 660 -8.89 -19.57 4.34
C LEU A 660 -10.03 -19.09 5.25
N VAL A 661 -10.93 -18.23 4.75
CA VAL A 661 -12.03 -17.71 5.57
C VAL A 661 -13.03 -18.81 5.99
N ARG A 662 -13.11 -19.90 5.21
CA ARG A 662 -13.88 -21.10 5.55
C ARG A 662 -13.29 -21.89 6.73
N ASP A 663 -11.97 -21.87 6.92
CA ASP A 663 -11.35 -22.39 8.14
C ASP A 663 -11.72 -21.53 9.34
N MET A 664 -11.83 -20.21 9.20
CA MET A 664 -12.26 -19.34 10.31
C MET A 664 -13.72 -19.58 10.72
N GLY A 665 -14.59 -19.98 9.79
CA GLY A 665 -15.92 -20.50 10.13
C GLY A 665 -15.87 -21.73 11.03
N ASP A 666 -15.00 -22.69 10.71
CA ASP A 666 -14.76 -23.89 11.53
C ASP A 666 -14.10 -23.56 12.88
N PHE A 667 -13.22 -22.55 12.93
CA PHE A 667 -12.61 -22.06 14.17
C PHE A 667 -13.64 -21.44 15.12
N TYR A 668 -14.43 -20.46 14.65
CA TYR A 668 -15.43 -19.80 15.50
C TYR A 668 -16.63 -20.69 15.80
N GLU A 669 -16.87 -21.76 15.03
CA GLU A 669 -17.77 -22.84 15.43
C GLU A 669 -17.32 -23.52 16.73
N ASP A 670 -16.07 -23.99 16.79
CA ASP A 670 -15.52 -24.75 17.92
C ASP A 670 -15.07 -23.87 19.10
N PHE A 671 -14.67 -22.61 18.83
CA PHE A 671 -14.21 -21.69 19.86
C PHE A 671 -15.36 -21.04 20.63
N LEU A 672 -16.34 -20.47 19.91
CA LEU A 672 -17.49 -19.77 20.51
C LEU A 672 -18.52 -20.79 21.03
N THR A 673 -18.28 -21.28 22.24
CA THR A 673 -19.07 -22.35 22.89
C THR A 673 -19.71 -21.93 24.21
N LYS A 674 -19.13 -20.94 24.90
CA LYS A 674 -19.66 -20.34 26.13
C LYS A 674 -20.53 -19.12 25.78
N LYS A 675 -21.68 -18.96 26.43
CA LYS A 675 -22.56 -17.78 26.32
C LYS A 675 -22.78 -17.14 27.69
N ASP A 676 -23.04 -15.84 27.72
CA ASP A 676 -23.38 -15.07 28.91
C ASP A 676 -24.86 -15.26 29.33
N ALA A 677 -25.29 -14.52 30.36
CA ALA A 677 -26.67 -14.54 30.85
C ALA A 677 -27.70 -13.91 29.90
N HIS A 678 -27.27 -13.26 28.82
CA HIS A 678 -28.10 -12.64 27.79
C HIS A 678 -28.19 -13.46 26.49
N GLY A 679 -27.36 -14.51 26.36
CA GLY A 679 -27.27 -15.35 25.16
C GLY A 679 -26.17 -14.92 24.18
N THR A 680 -25.35 -13.93 24.55
CA THR A 680 -24.19 -13.46 23.79
C THR A 680 -23.04 -14.44 23.94
N TYR A 681 -22.29 -14.71 22.86
CA TYR A 681 -21.08 -15.52 22.92
C TYR A 681 -19.94 -14.81 23.66
N VAL A 682 -19.10 -15.58 24.37
CA VAL A 682 -17.98 -15.06 25.17
C VAL A 682 -16.65 -15.56 24.62
N PHE A 683 -15.72 -14.64 24.34
CA PHE A 683 -14.34 -14.93 23.99
C PHE A 683 -13.54 -15.21 25.26
N ALA A 684 -13.79 -16.37 25.86
CA ALA A 684 -13.14 -16.84 27.09
C ALA A 684 -11.72 -17.33 26.80
N GLY A 685 -10.80 -16.39 26.59
CA GLY A 685 -9.45 -16.61 26.09
C GLY A 685 -9.17 -15.65 24.95
N SER A 686 -8.91 -14.39 25.29
CA SER A 686 -8.82 -13.29 24.34
C SER A 686 -7.70 -12.33 24.73
N ILE A 687 -7.01 -11.73 23.76
CA ILE A 687 -6.06 -10.63 24.01
C ILE A 687 -6.33 -9.45 23.08
N SER A 688 -5.96 -8.25 23.50
CA SER A 688 -5.80 -7.09 22.61
C SER A 688 -4.29 -6.96 22.35
N PRO A 689 -3.73 -7.36 21.20
CA PRO A 689 -2.28 -7.37 21.02
C PRO A 689 -1.69 -5.96 21.11
N GLU A 690 -0.57 -5.71 21.80
CA GLU A 690 0.00 -6.40 22.98
C GLU A 690 -0.44 -5.70 24.31
N ASN A 691 -1.59 -5.05 24.32
CA ASN A 691 -2.06 -4.23 25.45
C ASN A 691 -2.56 -5.06 26.64
N THR A 692 -2.56 -4.46 27.83
CA THR A 692 -3.10 -5.08 29.06
C THR A 692 -4.05 -4.13 29.79
N PRO A 693 -5.12 -4.63 30.44
CA PRO A 693 -5.93 -3.82 31.34
C PRO A 693 -5.06 -3.34 32.53
N PRO A 694 -5.09 -2.06 32.95
CA PRO A 694 -4.30 -1.56 34.07
C PRO A 694 -4.45 -2.41 35.34
N GLY A 695 -3.31 -2.92 35.84
CA GLY A 695 -3.23 -3.83 37.00
C GLY A 695 -3.52 -5.31 36.71
N GLY A 696 -3.86 -5.66 35.46
CA GLY A 696 -4.24 -7.00 35.03
C GLY A 696 -3.09 -7.87 34.52
N VAL A 697 -3.38 -8.62 33.45
CA VAL A 697 -2.50 -9.51 32.66
C VAL A 697 -3.00 -9.52 31.19
N PRO A 698 -2.23 -10.01 30.21
CA PRO A 698 -2.63 -10.00 28.80
C PRO A 698 -3.84 -10.88 28.47
N LEU A 699 -3.93 -12.08 29.06
CA LEU A 699 -5.05 -12.99 28.81
C LEU A 699 -6.32 -12.51 29.53
N SER A 700 -7.36 -12.28 28.74
CA SER A 700 -8.56 -11.53 29.10
C SER A 700 -9.81 -12.13 28.46
N VAL A 701 -10.93 -11.41 28.53
CA VAL A 701 -12.21 -11.76 27.89
C VAL A 701 -12.63 -10.63 26.95
N ASN A 702 -13.18 -11.00 25.79
CA ASN A 702 -13.87 -10.08 24.87
C ASN A 702 -13.03 -8.86 24.43
N SER A 703 -11.79 -9.03 23.95
CA SER A 703 -11.09 -7.91 23.31
C SER A 703 -11.82 -7.45 22.05
N VAL A 704 -11.86 -6.13 21.80
CA VAL A 704 -12.48 -5.57 20.58
C VAL A 704 -11.76 -6.03 19.32
N TYR A 705 -10.46 -6.30 19.42
CA TYR A 705 -9.64 -6.92 18.39
C TYR A 705 -10.20 -8.29 17.96
N ASP A 706 -10.46 -9.19 18.93
CA ASP A 706 -10.99 -10.53 18.65
C ASP A 706 -12.45 -10.50 18.18
N ILE A 707 -13.28 -9.64 18.78
CA ILE A 707 -14.70 -9.47 18.41
C ILE A 707 -14.84 -8.97 16.96
N SER A 708 -14.05 -7.96 16.57
CA SER A 708 -14.09 -7.42 15.21
C SER A 708 -13.47 -8.37 14.20
N GLY A 709 -12.38 -9.07 14.56
CA GLY A 709 -11.87 -10.18 13.77
C GLY A 709 -12.92 -11.25 13.49
N ALA A 710 -13.69 -11.66 14.49
CA ALA A 710 -14.77 -12.62 14.30
C ALA A 710 -15.93 -12.05 13.46
N ARG A 711 -16.32 -10.79 13.67
CA ARG A 711 -17.40 -10.16 12.91
C ARG A 711 -17.03 -10.01 11.43
N PHE A 712 -15.79 -9.61 11.15
CA PHE A 712 -15.23 -9.58 9.80
C PHE A 712 -15.26 -10.97 9.14
N ALA A 713 -14.62 -11.98 9.75
CA ALA A 713 -14.47 -13.30 9.14
C ALA A 713 -15.81 -14.02 8.95
N LEU A 714 -16.74 -13.94 9.92
CA LEU A 714 -18.06 -14.56 9.77
C LEU A 714 -18.90 -13.86 8.69
N SER A 715 -18.92 -12.52 8.65
CA SER A 715 -19.71 -11.79 7.65
C SER A 715 -19.17 -11.98 6.22
N THR A 716 -17.85 -11.92 6.03
CA THR A 716 -17.21 -12.13 4.72
C THR A 716 -17.26 -13.59 4.27
N LEU A 717 -17.17 -14.58 5.19
CA LEU A 717 -17.45 -15.98 4.88
C LEU A 717 -18.90 -16.16 4.39
N ILE A 718 -19.87 -15.57 5.08
CA ILE A 718 -21.29 -15.64 4.70
C ILE A 718 -21.53 -14.99 3.32
N GLU A 719 -20.93 -13.83 3.04
CA GLU A 719 -21.03 -13.18 1.72
C GLU A 719 -20.36 -14.03 0.63
N THR A 720 -19.16 -14.55 0.90
CA THR A 720 -18.40 -15.40 -0.03
C THR A 720 -19.10 -16.72 -0.33
N ALA A 721 -19.64 -17.39 0.68
CA ALA A 721 -20.40 -18.63 0.54
C ALA A 721 -21.67 -18.42 -0.32
N LYS A 722 -22.39 -17.31 -0.11
CA LYS A 722 -23.52 -16.89 -0.94
C LYS A 722 -23.10 -16.59 -2.38
N ALA A 723 -22.01 -15.87 -2.59
CA ALA A 723 -21.51 -15.49 -3.91
C ALA A 723 -21.00 -16.69 -4.73
N LEU A 724 -20.42 -17.70 -4.08
CA LEU A 724 -19.86 -18.90 -4.70
C LEU A 724 -20.83 -20.10 -4.73
N GLY A 725 -22.00 -20.01 -4.08
CA GLY A 725 -22.95 -21.11 -3.96
C GLY A 725 -22.45 -22.30 -3.12
N ARG A 726 -21.64 -22.05 -2.09
CA ARG A 726 -21.01 -23.07 -1.23
C ARG A 726 -21.60 -23.06 0.19
N ASP A 727 -21.47 -24.18 0.92
CA ASP A 727 -21.89 -24.35 2.34
C ASP A 727 -23.30 -23.82 2.69
N ALA A 728 -24.29 -23.98 1.81
CA ALA A 728 -25.62 -23.38 1.98
C ALA A 728 -26.35 -23.81 3.27
N ASP A 729 -26.05 -25.00 3.79
CA ASP A 729 -26.52 -25.54 5.07
C ASP A 729 -25.83 -24.91 6.30
N ARG A 730 -24.60 -24.40 6.15
CA ARG A 730 -23.78 -23.84 7.23
C ARG A 730 -23.99 -22.35 7.46
N ILE A 731 -24.42 -21.62 6.42
CA ILE A 731 -24.66 -20.17 6.49
C ILE A 731 -25.53 -19.79 7.70
N ALA A 732 -26.54 -20.59 8.04
CA ALA A 732 -27.40 -20.34 9.21
C ALA A 732 -26.65 -20.46 10.55
N VAL A 733 -25.67 -21.36 10.67
CA VAL A 733 -24.85 -21.56 11.87
C VAL A 733 -23.89 -20.38 12.06
N TRP A 734 -23.28 -19.90 10.98
CA TRP A 734 -22.40 -18.73 11.02
C TRP A 734 -23.18 -17.44 11.26
N GLN A 735 -24.40 -17.33 10.71
CA GLN A 735 -25.27 -16.19 10.96
C GLN A 735 -25.71 -16.14 12.44
N GLU A 736 -26.10 -17.27 13.06
CA GLU A 736 -26.42 -17.29 14.50
C GLU A 736 -25.22 -16.81 15.36
N LYS A 737 -24.01 -17.29 15.07
CA LYS A 737 -22.80 -16.85 15.76
C LYS A 737 -22.51 -15.36 15.54
N LEU A 738 -22.65 -14.87 14.31
CA LEU A 738 -22.47 -13.46 13.94
C LEU A 738 -23.46 -12.53 14.65
N ASP A 739 -24.74 -12.93 14.68
CA ASP A 739 -25.84 -12.19 15.30
C ASP A 739 -25.76 -12.18 16.83
N ASN A 740 -25.04 -13.13 17.43
CA ASN A 740 -24.86 -13.28 18.88
C ASN A 740 -23.40 -13.00 19.35
N LEU A 741 -22.57 -12.33 18.56
CA LEU A 741 -21.27 -11.81 19.02
C LEU A 741 -21.45 -10.68 20.03
N PRO A 742 -20.47 -10.43 20.93
CA PRO A 742 -20.47 -9.26 21.80
C PRO A 742 -20.71 -7.93 21.05
N PRO A 743 -21.48 -7.01 21.65
CA PRO A 743 -21.51 -5.61 21.23
C PRO A 743 -20.19 -4.94 21.61
N TYR A 744 -19.81 -3.89 20.87
CA TYR A 744 -18.80 -2.96 21.36
C TYR A 744 -19.43 -2.07 22.44
N LEU A 745 -18.72 -1.88 23.55
CA LEU A 745 -19.18 -1.06 24.68
C LEU A 745 -18.60 0.35 24.60
N VAL A 746 -19.31 1.31 25.19
CA VAL A 746 -18.77 2.62 25.56
C VAL A 746 -18.57 2.59 27.07
N ASN A 747 -17.43 3.09 27.54
CA ASN A 747 -17.04 3.10 28.95
C ASN A 747 -17.50 4.38 29.67
N ASP A 748 -17.28 4.46 30.98
CA ASP A 748 -17.63 5.63 31.81
C ASP A 748 -16.90 6.93 31.39
N ASP A 749 -15.77 6.83 30.67
CA ASP A 749 -14.99 7.99 30.22
C ASP A 749 -15.32 8.49 28.80
N GLY A 750 -16.35 7.88 28.19
CA GLY A 750 -16.93 8.23 26.89
C GLY A 750 -16.22 7.63 25.68
N ALA A 751 -15.18 6.82 25.89
CA ALA A 751 -14.45 6.12 24.83
C ALA A 751 -15.08 4.76 24.50
N LEU A 752 -14.66 4.19 23.36
CA LEU A 752 -14.86 2.77 23.07
C LEU A 752 -14.11 1.94 24.13
N ALA A 753 -14.73 0.91 24.73
CA ALA A 753 -14.01 -0.01 25.60
C ALA A 753 -13.13 -0.96 24.76
N GLU A 754 -11.85 -1.13 25.11
CA GLU A 754 -10.94 -2.07 24.44
C GLU A 754 -11.26 -3.54 24.80
N TRP A 755 -11.90 -3.75 25.94
CA TRP A 755 -12.43 -5.03 26.42
C TRP A 755 -13.94 -4.92 26.66
N ALA A 756 -14.75 -5.62 25.87
CA ALA A 756 -16.21 -5.63 25.99
C ALA A 756 -16.68 -6.65 27.06
N TRP A 757 -16.26 -6.44 28.31
CA TRP A 757 -16.59 -7.29 29.46
C TRP A 757 -16.81 -6.45 30.74
N PRO A 758 -17.77 -6.77 31.63
CA PRO A 758 -18.26 -5.83 32.64
C PRO A 758 -17.25 -5.31 33.67
N ASP A 759 -16.23 -6.08 34.04
CA ASP A 759 -15.18 -5.59 34.94
C ASP A 759 -13.93 -5.05 34.20
N LEU A 760 -13.90 -5.11 32.87
CA LEU A 760 -12.76 -4.67 32.03
C LEU A 760 -13.07 -3.43 31.18
N ALA A 761 -14.34 -3.05 31.01
CA ALA A 761 -14.75 -1.98 30.09
C ALA A 761 -14.06 -0.63 30.34
N ASP A 762 -13.89 -0.26 31.61
CA ASP A 762 -13.28 1.00 32.03
C ASP A 762 -11.75 0.90 32.23
N LYS A 763 -11.15 -0.25 31.91
CA LYS A 763 -9.72 -0.54 32.07
C LYS A 763 -8.94 -0.34 30.76
N ASN A 764 -9.20 0.74 30.03
CA ASN A 764 -8.45 1.10 28.83
C ASN A 764 -7.05 1.62 29.16
N ASN A 765 -6.02 1.11 28.47
CA ASN A 765 -4.65 1.65 28.50
C ASN A 765 -4.31 2.33 27.18
N TYR A 766 -4.83 3.55 26.97
CA TYR A 766 -4.78 4.25 25.68
C TYR A 766 -3.37 4.46 25.10
N GLN A 767 -2.36 4.63 25.97
CA GLN A 767 -1.04 5.17 25.58
C GLN A 767 -0.05 4.12 25.08
N HIS A 768 -0.43 2.84 25.18
CA HIS A 768 0.30 1.73 24.58
C HIS A 768 0.42 1.91 23.05
N ARG A 769 1.51 1.48 22.41
CA ARG A 769 1.72 1.73 20.96
C ARG A 769 0.64 1.17 20.04
N HIS A 770 0.01 0.05 20.40
CA HIS A 770 -0.98 -0.62 19.55
C HIS A 770 -2.34 0.12 19.54
N SER A 771 -3.09 -0.04 18.44
CA SER A 771 -4.43 0.55 18.23
C SER A 771 -5.52 -0.54 18.14
N SER A 772 -5.29 -1.69 18.78
CA SER A 772 -6.08 -2.92 18.63
C SER A 772 -7.55 -2.78 19.05
N GLY A 773 -7.86 -1.89 20.01
CA GLY A 773 -9.23 -1.48 20.34
C GLY A 773 -9.96 -0.69 19.23
N LEU A 774 -9.27 -0.23 18.17
CA LEU A 774 -9.81 0.59 17.08
C LEU A 774 -9.88 -0.13 15.72
N MET A 775 -9.60 -1.43 15.68
CA MET A 775 -9.80 -2.30 14.50
C MET A 775 -11.20 -2.18 13.84
N PRO A 776 -12.32 -1.99 14.57
CA PRO A 776 -13.62 -1.78 13.94
C PRO A 776 -13.73 -0.48 13.13
N VAL A 777 -12.83 0.49 13.35
CA VAL A 777 -12.72 1.71 12.53
C VAL A 777 -11.89 1.40 11.29
N TRP A 778 -10.59 1.17 11.45
CA TRP A 778 -9.67 0.79 10.38
C TRP A 778 -8.95 -0.51 10.78
N PRO A 779 -8.86 -1.54 9.91
CA PRO A 779 -9.25 -1.54 8.50
C PRO A 779 -10.70 -1.99 8.22
N TYR A 780 -11.46 -2.44 9.24
CA TYR A 780 -12.73 -3.14 8.99
C TYR A 780 -13.91 -2.23 8.62
N ARG A 781 -13.87 -0.93 8.96
CA ARG A 781 -14.93 0.06 8.65
C ARG A 781 -16.33 -0.36 9.11
N GLU A 782 -16.42 -1.03 10.26
CA GLU A 782 -17.68 -1.30 10.96
C GLU A 782 -18.24 -0.03 11.61
N ILE A 783 -17.36 0.73 12.26
CA ILE A 783 -17.67 2.00 12.90
C ILE A 783 -17.44 3.14 11.90
N THR A 784 -18.54 3.64 11.32
CA THR A 784 -18.57 4.86 10.49
C THR A 784 -19.75 5.72 10.93
N PRO A 785 -19.79 7.03 10.63
CA PRO A 785 -20.90 7.89 11.08
C PRO A 785 -22.24 7.52 10.40
N GLU A 786 -22.21 6.86 9.24
CA GLU A 786 -23.38 6.28 8.56
C GLU A 786 -23.87 4.98 9.23
N LYS A 787 -22.95 4.13 9.72
CA LYS A 787 -23.29 2.81 10.28
C LYS A 787 -23.65 2.86 11.76
N ASN A 788 -22.85 3.56 12.57
CA ASN A 788 -23.04 3.66 14.01
C ASN A 788 -22.42 4.96 14.56
N LYS A 789 -23.22 6.04 14.53
CA LYS A 789 -22.77 7.37 14.97
C LYS A 789 -22.33 7.43 16.44
N PRO A 790 -23.03 6.81 17.42
CA PRO A 790 -22.57 6.79 18.81
C PRO A 790 -21.20 6.12 19.01
N LEU A 791 -20.97 4.94 18.42
CA LEU A 791 -19.67 4.27 18.52
C LEU A 791 -18.57 5.02 17.76
N TYR A 792 -18.92 5.72 16.67
CA TYR A 792 -17.98 6.58 15.95
C TYR A 792 -17.55 7.79 16.78
N ASP A 793 -18.47 8.42 17.52
CA ASP A 793 -18.10 9.47 18.49
C ASP A 793 -17.24 8.91 19.64
N ALA A 794 -17.55 7.72 20.16
CA ALA A 794 -16.75 7.07 21.21
C ALA A 794 -15.35 6.63 20.72
N ALA A 795 -15.20 6.19 19.48
CA ALA A 795 -13.90 5.91 18.87
C ALA A 795 -13.04 7.18 18.70
N ARG A 796 -13.66 8.33 18.43
CA ARG A 796 -12.98 9.64 18.42
C ARG A 796 -12.52 10.06 19.82
N VAL A 797 -13.30 9.75 20.86
CA VAL A 797 -12.90 9.97 22.26
C VAL A 797 -11.72 9.07 22.65
N PHE A 798 -11.69 7.81 22.21
CA PHE A 798 -10.52 6.92 22.38
C PHE A 798 -9.27 7.51 21.71
N LEU A 799 -9.37 7.89 20.43
CA LEU A 799 -8.24 8.47 19.69
C LEU A 799 -7.74 9.77 20.35
N ALA A 800 -8.64 10.64 20.82
CA ALA A 800 -8.26 11.86 21.54
C ALA A 800 -7.52 11.56 22.86
N LYS A 801 -7.95 10.54 23.62
CA LYS A 801 -7.26 10.09 24.85
C LYS A 801 -5.89 9.48 24.55
N LYS A 802 -5.77 8.74 23.44
CA LYS A 802 -4.51 8.18 22.92
C LYS A 802 -3.54 9.27 22.44
N ASP A 803 -4.05 10.36 21.87
CA ASP A 803 -3.26 11.48 21.36
C ASP A 803 -2.83 12.47 22.45
N GLY A 804 -3.60 12.60 23.53
CA GLY A 804 -3.25 13.43 24.70
C GLY A 804 -2.18 12.85 25.63
N GLY A 805 -1.60 11.69 25.31
CA GLY A 805 -0.65 10.97 26.16
C GLY A 805 0.79 10.91 25.65
N SER A 806 1.68 10.37 26.51
CA SER A 806 3.07 10.07 26.15
C SER A 806 3.15 8.81 25.27
N TYR A 807 2.78 8.95 24.01
CA TYR A 807 2.72 7.89 23.00
C TYR A 807 4.09 7.22 22.79
N GLU A 808 4.17 5.91 23.07
CA GLU A 808 5.36 5.05 22.83
C GLU A 808 6.00 5.33 21.46
N ASN A 809 7.33 5.47 21.41
CA ASN A 809 8.07 5.92 20.22
C ASN A 809 8.12 4.91 19.04
N ALA A 810 7.21 3.94 18.99
CA ALA A 810 7.15 2.93 17.94
C ALA A 810 6.37 3.43 16.72
N GLY A 811 7.03 3.50 15.56
CA GLY A 811 6.47 4.08 14.35
C GLY A 811 5.28 3.28 13.79
N HIS A 812 5.23 1.95 13.98
CA HIS A 812 4.08 1.14 13.52
C HIS A 812 2.81 1.55 14.27
N GLY A 813 2.92 1.80 15.57
CA GLY A 813 1.84 2.36 16.39
C GLY A 813 1.44 3.75 15.91
N LEU A 814 2.43 4.61 15.63
CA LEU A 814 2.19 5.97 15.14
C LEU A 814 1.42 6.00 13.81
N LEU A 815 1.79 5.14 12.85
CA LEU A 815 1.15 5.09 11.53
C LEU A 815 -0.19 4.34 11.54
N HIS A 816 -0.36 3.30 12.36
CA HIS A 816 -1.67 2.69 12.60
C HIS A 816 -2.64 3.70 13.21
N GLY A 817 -2.20 4.48 14.20
CA GLY A 817 -2.97 5.60 14.74
C GLY A 817 -3.29 6.70 13.70
N ALA A 818 -2.50 6.85 12.64
CA ALA A 818 -2.77 7.80 11.56
C ALA A 818 -3.79 7.27 10.54
N LEU A 819 -3.80 5.96 10.27
CA LEU A 819 -4.83 5.29 9.46
C LEU A 819 -6.21 5.37 10.14
N VAL A 820 -6.27 5.08 11.44
CA VAL A 820 -7.49 5.26 12.24
C VAL A 820 -7.92 6.73 12.28
N ALA A 821 -6.99 7.67 12.42
CA ALA A 821 -7.30 9.10 12.36
C ALA A 821 -7.87 9.55 11.01
N ALA A 822 -7.42 8.95 9.89
CA ALA A 822 -7.97 9.25 8.57
C ALA A 822 -9.44 8.81 8.43
N ASP A 823 -9.76 7.58 8.87
CA ASP A 823 -11.13 7.05 8.87
C ASP A 823 -12.07 7.77 9.87
N LEU A 824 -11.50 8.38 10.92
CA LEU A 824 -12.24 9.27 11.82
C LEU A 824 -12.32 10.73 11.35
N GLY A 825 -11.74 11.08 10.19
CA GLY A 825 -11.73 12.45 9.65
C GLY A 825 -10.87 13.44 10.45
N GLU A 826 -9.99 12.95 11.32
CA GLU A 826 -9.19 13.76 12.25
C GLU A 826 -7.91 14.28 11.58
N ALA A 827 -8.08 15.19 10.61
CA ALA A 827 -7.00 15.77 9.81
C ALA A 827 -5.82 16.33 10.65
N GLY A 828 -6.11 16.92 11.81
CA GLY A 828 -5.09 17.40 12.74
C GLY A 828 -4.27 16.28 13.39
N SER A 829 -4.93 15.15 13.69
CA SER A 829 -4.29 13.95 14.24
C SER A 829 -3.42 13.23 13.19
N VAL A 830 -3.91 13.10 11.95
CA VAL A 830 -3.12 12.62 10.80
C VAL A 830 -1.90 13.50 10.58
N GLY A 831 -2.10 14.82 10.52
CA GLY A 831 -1.02 15.80 10.32
C GLY A 831 0.04 15.75 11.42
N ALA A 832 -0.36 15.73 12.70
CA ALA A 832 0.56 15.63 13.83
C ALA A 832 1.42 14.36 13.78
N LYS A 833 0.82 13.21 13.43
CA LYS A 833 1.52 11.92 13.33
C LYS A 833 2.51 11.87 12.17
N LEU A 834 2.11 12.29 10.97
CA LEU A 834 3.03 12.37 9.81
C LEU A 834 4.14 13.41 10.03
N LEU A 835 3.86 14.54 10.69
CA LEU A 835 4.87 15.52 11.06
C LEU A 835 5.87 14.96 12.08
N ARG A 836 5.42 14.26 13.13
CA ARG A 836 6.31 13.59 14.09
C ARG A 836 7.19 12.55 13.40
N PHE A 837 6.61 11.72 12.52
CA PHE A 837 7.34 10.69 11.79
C PHE A 837 8.43 11.29 10.87
N ALA A 838 8.14 12.43 10.23
CA ALA A 838 9.09 13.15 9.38
C ALA A 838 10.06 14.09 10.14
N LYS A 839 10.03 14.11 11.49
CA LYS A 839 10.87 14.99 12.33
C LYS A 839 11.76 14.22 13.30
N ASP A 840 11.21 13.25 14.02
CA ASP A 840 11.88 12.56 15.13
C ASP A 840 12.93 11.53 14.65
N ASP A 841 13.56 11.73 13.49
CA ASP A 841 14.58 10.84 12.94
C ASP A 841 14.13 9.36 12.83
N TYR A 842 12.93 9.11 12.29
CA TYR A 842 12.56 7.77 11.81
C TYR A 842 13.16 7.45 10.43
N TYR A 843 13.45 8.46 9.60
CA TYR A 843 14.00 8.30 8.25
C TYR A 843 15.52 8.46 8.22
N TYR A 844 16.22 7.51 7.59
CA TYR A 844 17.63 7.63 7.21
C TYR A 844 17.81 8.44 5.92
N SER A 845 19.05 8.85 5.61
CA SER A 845 19.36 9.62 4.38
C SER A 845 18.97 8.90 3.07
N GLY A 846 18.93 7.57 3.08
CA GLY A 846 18.48 6.72 1.97
C GLY A 846 16.96 6.50 1.89
N MET A 847 16.15 7.22 2.67
CA MET A 847 14.69 7.05 2.82
C MET A 847 14.22 5.68 3.39
N ALA A 848 15.14 4.81 3.80
CA ALA A 848 14.84 3.70 4.70
C ALA A 848 14.44 4.21 6.09
N THR A 849 13.92 3.33 6.95
CA THR A 849 13.38 3.72 8.27
C THR A 849 13.92 2.91 9.45
N SER A 850 13.73 3.47 10.65
CA SER A 850 13.83 2.77 11.93
C SER A 850 12.45 2.54 12.55
N HIS A 851 12.33 1.47 13.34
CA HIS A 851 11.11 1.12 14.09
C HIS A 851 10.82 2.14 15.19
N TYR A 852 11.86 2.60 15.89
CA TYR A 852 11.78 3.65 16.90
C TYR A 852 12.40 4.96 16.39
N ASN A 853 12.01 6.07 17.01
CA ASN A 853 12.58 7.39 16.73
C ASN A 853 14.08 7.48 17.09
N ASN A 854 14.76 8.54 16.62
CA ASN A 854 16.20 8.75 16.78
C ASN A 854 17.06 7.64 16.14
N HIS A 855 16.67 7.17 14.95
CA HIS A 855 17.34 6.10 14.18
C HIS A 855 17.52 4.77 14.95
N ASN A 856 16.70 4.53 15.97
CA ASN A 856 16.82 3.37 16.85
C ASN A 856 16.11 2.14 16.28
N THR A 857 16.88 1.06 16.07
CA THR A 857 16.46 -0.21 15.44
C THR A 857 15.99 -0.04 13.99
N PHE A 858 16.80 -0.41 13.00
CA PHE A 858 16.42 -0.42 11.59
C PHE A 858 15.22 -1.35 11.32
N ALA A 859 14.21 -0.88 10.59
CA ALA A 859 13.07 -1.68 10.12
C ALA A 859 12.32 -0.98 8.97
N THR A 860 11.82 -1.74 7.99
CA THR A 860 10.98 -1.19 6.90
C THR A 860 9.48 -1.31 7.17
N ASP A 861 9.11 -1.80 8.35
CA ASP A 861 7.72 -1.98 8.78
C ASP A 861 6.86 -0.71 8.64
N VAL A 862 7.48 0.45 8.85
CA VAL A 862 6.83 1.75 8.82
C VAL A 862 6.88 2.44 7.46
N VAL A 863 7.99 2.38 6.71
CA VAL A 863 8.11 3.12 5.42
C VAL A 863 7.06 2.68 4.40
N ASN A 864 6.76 1.39 4.34
CA ASN A 864 5.77 0.81 3.44
C ASN A 864 4.32 1.22 3.80
N SER A 865 4.08 1.65 5.04
CA SER A 865 2.78 2.05 5.59
C SER A 865 2.40 3.52 5.32
N VAL A 866 3.39 4.40 5.10
CA VAL A 866 3.17 5.85 4.90
C VAL A 866 2.32 6.18 3.66
N PRO A 867 2.48 5.52 2.49
CA PRO A 867 1.62 5.75 1.33
C PRO A 867 0.15 5.46 1.63
N SER A 868 -0.15 4.49 2.49
CA SER A 868 -1.51 4.13 2.90
C SER A 868 -2.18 5.26 3.68
N VAL A 869 -1.48 5.85 4.66
CA VAL A 869 -1.96 7.04 5.40
C VAL A 869 -2.25 8.18 4.42
N MET A 870 -1.35 8.42 3.47
CA MET A 870 -1.50 9.48 2.47
C MET A 870 -2.61 9.19 1.44
N MET A 871 -2.93 7.94 1.15
CA MET A 871 -4.07 7.58 0.30
C MET A 871 -5.39 7.76 1.05
N GLU A 872 -5.52 7.20 2.26
CA GLU A 872 -6.78 7.23 3.02
C GLU A 872 -7.13 8.67 3.49
N MET A 873 -6.15 9.53 3.80
CA MET A 873 -6.41 10.95 4.12
C MET A 873 -6.92 11.76 2.92
N LEU A 874 -6.68 11.30 1.69
CA LEU A 874 -7.07 11.94 0.43
C LEU A 874 -8.35 11.34 -0.17
N ALA A 875 -8.53 10.03 -0.11
CA ALA A 875 -9.66 9.32 -0.72
C ALA A 875 -9.97 8.00 0.00
N ALA A 876 -10.81 8.06 1.03
CA ALA A 876 -11.32 6.87 1.69
C ALA A 876 -12.39 6.18 0.82
N THR A 877 -12.27 4.88 0.60
CA THR A 877 -13.18 4.11 -0.29
C THR A 877 -13.93 3.00 0.43
N GLY A 878 -15.10 2.65 -0.09
CA GLY A 878 -15.94 1.55 0.35
C GLY A 878 -16.92 1.15 -0.76
N PRO A 879 -17.52 -0.06 -0.73
CA PRO A 879 -18.43 -0.52 -1.80
C PRO A 879 -19.59 0.46 -2.05
N GLY A 880 -19.58 1.13 -3.21
CA GLY A 880 -20.57 2.15 -3.57
C GLY A 880 -20.36 3.53 -2.92
N THR A 881 -19.20 3.78 -2.29
CA THR A 881 -18.87 5.04 -1.60
C THR A 881 -17.45 5.51 -1.88
N LEU A 882 -17.28 6.81 -2.16
CA LEU A 882 -16.00 7.50 -2.22
C LEU A 882 -16.08 8.77 -1.38
N GLU A 883 -15.20 8.92 -0.40
CA GLU A 883 -15.09 10.13 0.41
C GLU A 883 -13.79 10.86 0.08
N VAL A 884 -13.90 12.10 -0.41
CA VAL A 884 -12.74 12.89 -0.86
C VAL A 884 -12.28 13.90 0.18
N LEU A 885 -10.97 13.94 0.37
CA LEU A 885 -10.23 14.74 1.36
C LEU A 885 -10.76 14.58 2.79
N PRO A 886 -11.04 13.34 3.28
CA PRO A 886 -11.62 13.13 4.62
C PRO A 886 -10.76 13.69 5.76
N ALA A 887 -9.44 13.67 5.62
CA ALA A 887 -8.51 14.02 6.69
C ALA A 887 -7.25 14.79 6.21
N LEU A 888 -7.37 15.60 5.14
CA LEU A 888 -6.26 16.35 4.54
C LEU A 888 -5.55 17.29 5.56
N PRO A 889 -4.25 17.08 5.87
CA PRO A 889 -3.51 17.95 6.79
C PRO A 889 -3.27 19.38 6.27
N GLN A 890 -3.21 20.35 7.20
CA GLN A 890 -2.91 21.75 6.91
C GLN A 890 -1.53 21.93 6.22
N GLY A 891 -1.47 22.75 5.17
CA GLY A 891 -0.24 23.01 4.43
C GLY A 891 -0.01 22.09 3.22
N LEU A 892 -0.92 21.14 2.97
CA LEU A 892 -1.05 20.42 1.70
C LEU A 892 -2.18 21.04 0.86
N ASP A 893 -2.15 22.36 0.73
CA ASP A 893 -3.30 23.18 0.34
C ASP A 893 -3.72 23.01 -1.14
N LYS A 894 -2.85 22.45 -1.97
CA LYS A 894 -3.14 22.05 -3.35
C LYS A 894 -2.44 20.73 -3.67
N GLY A 895 -2.96 19.97 -4.62
CA GLY A 895 -2.30 18.75 -5.07
C GLY A 895 -3.13 17.88 -6.00
N SER A 896 -2.60 16.69 -6.29
CA SER A 896 -3.37 15.61 -6.92
C SER A 896 -2.87 14.22 -6.52
N VAL A 897 -3.77 13.23 -6.54
CA VAL A 897 -3.44 11.80 -6.48
C VAL A 897 -4.15 11.05 -7.61
N LYS A 898 -3.50 10.03 -8.19
CA LYS A 898 -3.94 9.41 -9.45
C LYS A 898 -3.85 7.89 -9.42
N GLY A 899 -4.72 7.23 -10.17
CA GLY A 899 -4.74 5.78 -10.43
C GLY A 899 -5.03 4.84 -9.26
N MET A 900 -5.48 5.37 -8.11
CA MET A 900 -5.88 4.58 -6.94
C MET A 900 -7.09 3.68 -7.26
N LEU A 901 -7.14 2.49 -6.65
CA LEU A 901 -8.26 1.58 -6.78
C LEU A 901 -9.26 1.73 -5.61
N GLY A 902 -10.54 1.81 -5.94
CA GLY A 902 -11.65 1.97 -5.01
C GLY A 902 -12.47 0.69 -4.82
N LYS A 903 -12.80 0.40 -3.56
CA LYS A 903 -13.67 -0.71 -3.15
C LYS A 903 -15.04 -0.56 -3.82
N GLY A 904 -15.49 -1.61 -4.53
CA GLY A 904 -16.61 -1.51 -5.46
C GLY A 904 -16.19 -1.42 -6.93
N ARG A 905 -14.95 -1.80 -7.29
CA ARG A 905 -14.47 -1.93 -8.67
C ARG A 905 -14.50 -0.61 -9.47
N PHE A 906 -13.91 0.45 -8.93
CA PHE A 906 -13.66 1.69 -9.66
C PHE A 906 -12.23 2.19 -9.50
N THR A 907 -11.74 2.98 -10.45
CA THR A 907 -10.43 3.65 -10.39
C THR A 907 -10.66 5.15 -10.19
N ILE A 908 -9.88 5.75 -9.30
CA ILE A 908 -9.73 7.21 -9.18
C ILE A 908 -8.61 7.62 -10.15
N ASP A 909 -8.97 7.92 -11.40
CA ASP A 909 -8.00 8.33 -12.43
C ASP A 909 -7.23 9.59 -12.01
N ASP A 910 -7.94 10.56 -11.43
CA ASP A 910 -7.41 11.82 -10.91
C ASP A 910 -8.31 12.31 -9.78
N LEU A 911 -7.74 12.61 -8.61
CA LEU A 911 -8.34 13.49 -7.61
C LEU A 911 -7.39 14.67 -7.44
N SER A 912 -7.82 15.87 -7.83
CA SER A 912 -7.05 17.10 -7.71
C SER A 912 -7.80 18.15 -6.87
N TRP A 913 -7.08 18.96 -6.09
CA TRP A 913 -7.69 19.89 -5.14
C TRP A 913 -6.94 21.23 -5.00
N ASP A 914 -7.69 22.23 -4.54
CA ASP A 914 -7.19 23.52 -4.03
C ASP A 914 -8.11 23.95 -2.87
N THR A 915 -7.57 23.96 -1.65
CA THR A 915 -8.31 24.31 -0.43
C THR A 915 -8.60 25.81 -0.33
N ASN A 916 -7.80 26.67 -0.97
CA ASN A 916 -7.97 28.13 -0.98
C ASN A 916 -9.05 28.56 -1.99
N ALA A 917 -9.12 27.87 -3.13
CA ALA A 917 -10.22 28.01 -4.08
C ALA A 917 -11.50 27.28 -3.65
N HIS A 918 -11.42 26.45 -2.60
CA HIS A 918 -12.46 25.51 -2.17
C HIS A 918 -12.94 24.58 -3.30
N THR A 919 -12.03 24.12 -4.16
CA THR A 919 -12.35 23.24 -5.30
C THR A 919 -11.71 21.86 -5.16
N ALA A 920 -12.44 20.84 -5.60
CA ALA A 920 -11.90 19.53 -5.90
C ALA A 920 -12.43 19.04 -7.25
N ARG A 921 -11.59 18.33 -8.01
CA ARG A 921 -11.98 17.64 -9.24
C ARG A 921 -11.70 16.16 -9.06
N VAL A 922 -12.64 15.32 -9.48
CA VAL A 922 -12.51 13.86 -9.44
C VAL A 922 -12.80 13.29 -10.82
N THR A 923 -11.88 12.51 -11.36
CA THR A 923 -12.08 11.69 -12.55
C THR A 923 -12.09 10.22 -12.13
N LEU A 924 -13.15 9.51 -12.53
CA LEU A 924 -13.44 8.15 -12.13
C LEU A 924 -13.72 7.27 -13.35
N THR A 925 -13.25 6.03 -13.32
CA THR A 925 -13.64 4.99 -14.29
C THR A 925 -14.13 3.77 -13.54
N SER A 926 -15.36 3.31 -13.84
CA SER A 926 -15.96 2.15 -13.15
C SER A 926 -15.84 0.87 -13.98
N GLY A 927 -15.48 -0.25 -13.34
CA GLY A 927 -15.46 -1.59 -13.93
C GLY A 927 -16.84 -2.24 -14.07
N ILE A 928 -17.87 -1.63 -13.48
CA ILE A 928 -19.27 -2.08 -13.48
C ILE A 928 -20.24 -0.89 -13.65
N ASP A 929 -21.50 -1.17 -13.97
CA ASP A 929 -22.58 -0.21 -13.79
C ASP A 929 -22.92 -0.12 -12.29
N GLN A 930 -22.85 1.07 -11.69
CA GLN A 930 -23.12 1.27 -10.26
C GLN A 930 -23.57 2.70 -9.93
N ASP A 931 -24.22 2.86 -8.79
CA ASP A 931 -24.44 4.16 -8.16
C ASP A 931 -23.36 4.38 -7.09
N LEU A 932 -22.48 5.37 -7.31
CA LEU A 932 -21.43 5.75 -6.37
C LEU A 932 -21.86 6.97 -5.55
N THR A 933 -21.88 6.86 -4.23
CA THR A 933 -22.06 8.00 -3.33
C THR A 933 -20.73 8.71 -3.12
N LEU A 934 -20.56 9.87 -3.75
CA LEU A 934 -19.43 10.77 -3.56
C LEU A 934 -19.71 11.68 -2.34
N ILE A 935 -18.84 11.64 -1.35
CA ILE A 935 -18.95 12.32 -0.06
C ILE A 935 -17.83 13.37 0.07
N GLN A 936 -18.17 14.55 0.59
CA GLN A 936 -17.23 15.55 1.08
C GLN A 936 -17.82 16.14 2.37
N ARG A 937 -17.12 15.96 3.50
CA ARG A 937 -17.69 16.14 4.85
C ARG A 937 -17.97 17.59 5.26
N ALA A 938 -17.21 18.57 4.74
CA ALA A 938 -17.51 19.99 4.97
C ALA A 938 -18.80 20.42 4.26
N GLY A 939 -19.06 19.84 3.08
CA GLY A 939 -20.26 20.03 2.28
C GLY A 939 -19.94 20.25 0.82
N ILE A 940 -20.83 19.80 -0.08
CA ILE A 940 -20.75 20.06 -1.51
C ILE A 940 -21.70 21.22 -1.81
N GLN A 941 -21.18 22.42 -2.02
CA GLN A 941 -21.97 23.61 -2.37
C GLN A 941 -22.49 23.53 -3.80
N ALA A 942 -21.59 23.21 -4.73
CA ALA A 942 -21.90 23.00 -6.15
C ALA A 942 -21.19 21.74 -6.65
N ILE A 943 -21.78 21.12 -7.67
CA ILE A 943 -21.17 20.01 -8.40
C ILE A 943 -21.63 20.06 -9.86
N SER A 944 -20.73 19.73 -10.78
CA SER A 944 -21.02 19.57 -12.21
C SER A 944 -20.15 18.45 -12.78
N GLY A 945 -20.60 17.81 -13.86
CA GLY A 945 -19.81 16.80 -14.56
C GLY A 945 -20.48 16.39 -15.87
N ASP A 946 -19.70 16.25 -16.92
CA ASP A 946 -20.20 15.90 -18.24
C ASP A 946 -20.49 14.39 -18.34
N GLY A 947 -21.59 14.04 -19.01
CA GLY A 947 -21.97 12.65 -19.28
C GLY A 947 -22.47 11.83 -18.07
N VAL A 948 -22.46 12.37 -16.85
CA VAL A 948 -22.91 11.69 -15.63
C VAL A 948 -24.25 12.23 -15.12
N THR A 949 -25.13 11.33 -14.64
CA THR A 949 -26.34 11.74 -13.91
C THR A 949 -26.00 11.90 -12.43
N ILE A 950 -26.05 13.14 -11.94
CA ILE A 950 -25.78 13.50 -10.54
C ILE A 950 -27.10 13.68 -9.79
N ARG A 951 -27.25 13.01 -8.64
CA ARG A 951 -28.45 13.05 -7.80
C ARG A 951 -28.14 13.47 -6.36
N THR A 952 -29.15 13.93 -5.64
CA THR A 952 -29.10 14.19 -4.20
C THR A 952 -28.85 12.89 -3.42
N SER A 953 -28.02 12.95 -2.38
CA SER A 953 -27.82 11.85 -1.43
C SER A 953 -28.75 11.97 -0.21
N PRO A 954 -29.15 10.87 0.45
CA PRO A 954 -29.78 10.89 1.77
C PRO A 954 -28.96 11.63 2.85
N LEU A 955 -27.64 11.75 2.67
CA LEU A 955 -26.76 12.54 3.56
C LEU A 955 -26.90 14.07 3.35
N GLY A 956 -27.76 14.50 2.42
CA GLY A 956 -28.00 15.91 2.13
C GLY A 956 -26.81 16.56 1.42
N ASN A 957 -26.40 17.75 1.87
CA ASN A 957 -25.39 18.54 1.17
C ASN A 957 -23.98 17.93 1.20
N THR A 958 -23.65 17.05 2.15
CA THR A 958 -22.32 16.41 2.25
C THR A 958 -22.06 15.35 1.20
N ALA A 959 -23.06 14.91 0.43
CA ALA A 959 -22.84 13.88 -0.59
C ALA A 959 -23.73 14.02 -1.82
N ARG A 960 -23.36 13.33 -2.90
CA ARG A 960 -24.11 13.22 -4.16
C ARG A 960 -23.99 11.80 -4.70
N VAL A 961 -25.02 11.31 -5.37
CA VAL A 961 -25.00 9.98 -6.01
C VAL A 961 -24.72 10.14 -7.51
N LEU A 962 -23.63 9.57 -7.96
CA LEU A 962 -23.19 9.52 -9.35
C LEU A 962 -23.61 8.18 -9.97
N ALA A 963 -24.46 8.22 -11.01
CA ALA A 963 -24.79 7.03 -11.78
C ALA A 963 -23.65 6.72 -12.77
N LEU A 964 -22.74 5.82 -12.40
CA LEU A 964 -21.58 5.42 -13.19
C LEU A 964 -21.91 4.25 -14.13
N LYS A 965 -21.17 4.17 -15.25
CA LYS A 965 -21.32 3.14 -16.28
C LYS A 965 -20.01 2.42 -16.54
N LYS A 966 -20.09 1.10 -16.80
CA LYS A 966 -18.92 0.26 -17.05
C LYS A 966 -18.05 0.83 -18.18
N GLY A 967 -16.75 0.98 -17.92
CA GLY A 967 -15.76 1.48 -18.88
C GLY A 967 -15.96 2.93 -19.30
N LYS A 968 -16.81 3.71 -18.61
CA LYS A 968 -16.98 5.15 -18.88
C LYS A 968 -16.26 5.98 -17.83
N LYS A 969 -15.31 6.77 -18.34
CA LYS A 969 -14.61 7.81 -17.59
C LYS A 969 -15.58 8.98 -17.36
N VAL A 970 -15.67 9.41 -16.11
CA VAL A 970 -16.55 10.49 -15.63
C VAL A 970 -15.68 11.49 -14.88
N THR A 971 -15.71 12.77 -15.26
CA THR A 971 -15.11 13.85 -14.48
C THR A 971 -16.20 14.68 -13.81
N VAL A 972 -16.03 14.96 -12.52
CA VAL A 972 -16.86 15.89 -11.75
C VAL A 972 -16.00 16.98 -11.12
N ASP A 973 -16.46 18.22 -11.23
CA ASP A 973 -15.96 19.39 -10.51
C ASP A 973 -16.86 19.66 -9.29
N LEU A 974 -16.25 19.91 -8.14
CA LEU A 974 -16.91 20.22 -6.88
C LEU A 974 -16.46 21.59 -6.37
N THR A 975 -17.42 22.41 -5.95
CA THR A 975 -17.17 23.49 -4.99
C THR A 975 -17.47 22.96 -3.60
N MET A 976 -16.43 22.81 -2.80
CA MET A 976 -16.51 22.45 -1.39
C MET A 976 -17.07 23.62 -0.58
N ALA A 977 -17.70 23.33 0.55
CA ALA A 977 -17.96 24.35 1.55
C ALA A 977 -16.66 24.75 2.23
N ALA A 978 -16.54 26.03 2.59
CA ALA A 978 -15.51 26.47 3.53
C ALA A 978 -15.62 25.62 4.81
N ALA A 979 -14.51 25.04 5.24
CA ALA A 979 -14.48 24.23 6.45
C ALA A 979 -14.70 25.13 7.67
N LYS A 980 -15.66 24.76 8.54
CA LYS A 980 -15.94 25.45 9.79
C LYS A 980 -14.68 25.55 10.64
N GLN A 981 -14.08 26.74 10.77
CA GLN A 981 -12.85 26.94 11.54
C GLN A 981 -13.19 27.18 13.02
N ASN A 982 -12.55 26.49 13.97
CA ASN A 982 -12.65 26.87 15.39
C ASN A 982 -11.86 28.16 15.65
N LEU A 983 -12.52 29.31 15.50
CA LEU A 983 -11.97 30.65 15.65
C LEU A 983 -11.49 30.95 17.09
N ALA A 984 -12.03 30.23 18.08
CA ALA A 984 -11.73 30.41 19.50
C ALA A 984 -10.44 29.73 19.97
N GLN A 985 -9.93 28.72 19.25
CA GLN A 985 -8.82 27.91 19.77
C GLN A 985 -7.53 28.73 19.89
N GLY A 986 -6.86 28.62 21.05
CA GLY A 986 -5.64 29.36 21.38
C GLY A 986 -5.83 30.87 21.55
N ARG A 987 -7.08 31.36 21.63
CA ARG A 987 -7.38 32.80 21.78
C ARG A 987 -7.37 33.24 23.24
N THR A 988 -7.31 34.56 23.44
CA THR A 988 -7.49 35.17 24.76
C THR A 988 -8.94 35.01 25.21
N ALA A 989 -9.16 34.19 26.25
CA ALA A 989 -10.43 34.08 26.95
C ALA A 989 -10.39 34.79 28.31
N THR A 990 -11.55 35.28 28.75
CA THR A 990 -11.78 35.85 30.09
C THR A 990 -13.13 35.39 30.64
N ALA A 991 -13.30 35.40 31.95
CA ALA A 991 -14.53 34.99 32.62
C ALA A 991 -14.95 35.97 33.71
N SER A 992 -16.20 35.86 34.17
CA SER A 992 -16.73 36.59 35.33
C SER A 992 -16.06 36.19 36.65
N SER A 993 -15.63 34.93 36.74
CA SER A 993 -15.17 34.28 37.96
C SER A 993 -14.46 32.97 37.60
N GLU A 994 -13.60 32.51 38.51
CA GLU A 994 -12.83 31.26 38.39
C GLU A 994 -12.84 30.59 39.77
N SER A 995 -13.07 29.27 39.85
CA SER A 995 -13.16 28.55 41.12
C SER A 995 -11.80 28.34 41.81
N ASN A 996 -10.71 28.35 41.05
CA ASN A 996 -9.33 28.44 41.51
C ASN A 996 -8.40 28.73 40.31
N ALA A 997 -7.14 29.06 40.59
CA ALA A 997 -6.14 29.43 39.59
C ALA A 997 -5.76 28.32 38.58
N GLY A 998 -6.19 27.06 38.80
CA GLY A 998 -5.99 25.96 37.85
C GLY A 998 -7.13 25.80 36.84
N GLN A 999 -8.25 26.50 37.01
CA GLN A 999 -9.49 26.33 36.23
C GLN A 999 -9.92 27.65 35.57
N GLY A 1000 -8.94 28.42 35.08
CA GLY A 1000 -9.15 29.74 34.51
C GLY A 1000 -9.68 29.74 33.07
N ALA A 1001 -10.13 30.90 32.60
CA ALA A 1001 -10.88 31.05 31.34
C ALA A 1001 -10.17 30.48 30.09
N ALA A 1002 -8.83 30.54 30.04
CA ALA A 1002 -8.04 29.97 28.95
C ALA A 1002 -8.20 28.43 28.82
N LYS A 1003 -8.58 27.75 29.91
CA LYS A 1003 -8.78 26.29 29.95
C LYS A 1003 -10.12 25.82 29.40
N ALA A 1004 -10.82 26.67 28.65
CA ALA A 1004 -11.95 26.28 27.81
C ALA A 1004 -11.78 26.75 26.36
N VAL A 1005 -10.55 27.08 25.93
CA VAL A 1005 -10.22 27.46 24.55
C VAL A 1005 -8.84 26.97 24.09
N ASP A 1006 -8.11 26.16 24.87
CA ASP A 1006 -6.83 25.61 24.43
C ASP A 1006 -6.97 24.31 23.62
N GLY A 1007 -8.18 23.72 23.58
CA GLY A 1007 -8.49 22.48 22.88
C GLY A 1007 -8.18 21.21 23.69
N ASP A 1008 -7.67 21.32 24.91
CA ASP A 1008 -7.37 20.18 25.79
C ASP A 1008 -8.59 19.80 26.64
N MET A 1009 -9.33 18.80 26.17
CA MET A 1009 -10.47 18.19 26.87
C MET A 1009 -10.14 17.59 28.24
N GLY A 1010 -8.85 17.44 28.60
CA GLY A 1010 -8.41 17.07 29.94
C GLY A 1010 -8.41 18.24 30.94
N THR A 1011 -8.55 19.47 30.47
CA THR A 1011 -8.64 20.68 31.30
C THR A 1011 -9.94 21.44 31.08
N ARG A 1012 -10.26 22.39 31.97
CA ARG A 1012 -11.56 23.08 31.97
C ARG A 1012 -11.52 24.45 32.64
N TRP A 1013 -12.33 25.38 32.15
CA TRP A 1013 -12.77 26.52 32.96
C TRP A 1013 -13.83 26.08 33.97
N SER A 1014 -13.84 26.69 35.16
CA SER A 1014 -14.89 26.49 36.16
C SER A 1014 -15.16 27.78 36.93
N ALA A 1015 -16.44 28.15 37.05
CA ALA A 1015 -16.89 29.42 37.61
C ALA A 1015 -17.10 29.38 39.14
N GLY A 1016 -17.23 30.57 39.74
CA GLY A 1016 -17.84 30.71 41.06
C GLY A 1016 -19.35 30.35 41.05
N PRO A 1017 -19.99 30.20 42.22
CA PRO A 1017 -21.36 29.67 42.34
C PRO A 1017 -22.48 30.59 41.83
N ALA A 1018 -22.15 31.77 41.27
CA ALA A 1018 -23.12 32.75 40.79
C ALA A 1018 -23.77 32.33 39.45
N ALA A 1019 -25.10 32.39 39.38
CA ALA A 1019 -25.88 31.90 38.23
C ALA A 1019 -25.80 32.80 36.98
N ASP A 1020 -25.30 34.03 37.11
CA ASP A 1020 -25.00 34.98 36.06
C ASP A 1020 -23.52 34.95 35.62
N SER A 1021 -22.76 33.92 36.02
CA SER A 1021 -21.38 33.74 35.56
C SER A 1021 -21.28 33.52 34.04
N TRP A 1022 -20.20 34.01 33.45
CA TRP A 1022 -19.95 33.99 32.00
C TRP A 1022 -18.50 33.68 31.65
N LEU A 1023 -18.31 33.14 30.44
CA LEU A 1023 -17.02 32.91 29.77
C LEU A 1023 -17.07 33.57 28.39
N GLN A 1024 -16.06 34.36 28.02
CA GLN A 1024 -15.93 34.95 26.69
C GLN A 1024 -14.56 34.69 26.07
N VAL A 1025 -14.51 34.76 24.73
CA VAL A 1025 -13.29 34.70 23.93
C VAL A 1025 -13.18 35.93 23.01
N ASP A 1026 -11.97 36.47 22.85
CA ASP A 1026 -11.62 37.48 21.83
C ASP A 1026 -11.03 36.78 20.60
N LEU A 1027 -11.77 36.76 19.49
CA LEU A 1027 -11.35 36.16 18.22
C LEU A 1027 -10.25 36.98 17.52
N GLY A 1028 -9.86 38.14 18.08
CA GLY A 1028 -8.80 39.05 17.61
C GLY A 1028 -9.28 40.06 16.56
N ALA A 1029 -10.22 39.67 15.72
CA ALA A 1029 -10.90 40.51 14.73
C ALA A 1029 -12.40 40.17 14.69
N GLU A 1030 -13.21 40.99 14.02
CA GLU A 1030 -14.60 40.62 13.75
C GLU A 1030 -14.65 39.48 12.73
N GLN A 1031 -15.36 38.40 13.04
CA GLN A 1031 -15.51 37.19 12.22
C GLN A 1031 -16.99 36.88 12.03
N SER A 1032 -17.35 36.31 10.87
CA SER A 1032 -18.67 35.71 10.68
C SER A 1032 -18.78 34.43 11.51
N LEU A 1033 -19.96 34.16 12.07
CA LEU A 1033 -20.21 32.98 12.92
C LEU A 1033 -21.28 32.07 12.32
N SER A 1034 -21.11 30.76 12.48
CA SER A 1034 -22.01 29.70 12.00
C SER A 1034 -22.46 28.73 13.10
N GLU A 1035 -21.63 28.45 14.11
CA GLU A 1035 -21.94 27.53 15.21
C GLU A 1035 -21.11 27.87 16.46
N VAL A 1036 -21.62 27.56 17.65
CA VAL A 1036 -20.82 27.45 18.88
C VAL A 1036 -21.07 26.06 19.45
N GLN A 1037 -20.01 25.39 19.89
CA GLN A 1037 -20.12 24.14 20.65
C GLN A 1037 -19.64 24.37 22.07
N LEU A 1038 -20.42 23.89 23.04
CA LEU A 1038 -20.12 23.94 24.47
C LEU A 1038 -19.92 22.51 24.96
N ALA A 1039 -18.69 22.14 25.29
CA ALA A 1039 -18.37 20.89 25.94
C ALA A 1039 -18.38 21.10 27.46
N TRP A 1040 -19.51 20.81 28.09
CA TRP A 1040 -19.72 20.96 29.53
C TRP A 1040 -19.12 19.82 30.35
N GLU A 1041 -18.81 20.10 31.61
CA GLU A 1041 -18.77 19.11 32.69
C GLU A 1041 -20.17 18.97 33.33
N ASP A 1042 -20.35 18.03 34.27
CA ASP A 1042 -21.58 17.80 35.05
C ASP A 1042 -22.21 19.09 35.59
N SER A 1043 -21.39 20.08 35.95
CA SER A 1043 -21.85 21.41 36.34
C SER A 1043 -22.15 22.32 35.13
N TYR A 1044 -23.08 21.90 34.28
CA TYR A 1044 -23.53 22.62 33.08
C TYR A 1044 -24.60 23.72 33.36
N ALA A 1045 -24.93 24.50 32.33
CA ALA A 1045 -26.04 25.46 32.37
C ALA A 1045 -27.32 24.90 31.74
N LYS A 1046 -28.42 24.85 32.51
CA LYS A 1046 -29.77 24.58 31.99
C LYS A 1046 -30.30 25.78 31.21
N GLY A 1047 -29.98 26.98 31.66
CA GLY A 1047 -30.32 28.23 31.00
C GLY A 1047 -29.06 29.02 30.70
N TYR A 1048 -28.88 29.41 29.44
CA TYR A 1048 -27.77 30.23 29.01
C TYR A 1048 -28.07 31.00 27.73
N LYS A 1049 -27.29 32.05 27.49
CA LYS A 1049 -27.26 32.82 26.25
C LYS A 1049 -25.90 32.70 25.60
N LEU A 1050 -25.89 32.59 24.28
CA LEU A 1050 -24.71 32.86 23.48
C LEU A 1050 -24.83 34.27 22.93
N GLN A 1051 -23.79 35.08 23.12
CA GLN A 1051 -23.81 36.50 22.78
C GLN A 1051 -22.60 36.87 21.94
N GLY A 1052 -22.78 37.84 21.05
CA GLY A 1052 -21.74 38.40 20.19
C GLY A 1052 -21.57 39.90 20.42
N SER A 1053 -20.34 40.39 20.30
CA SER A 1053 -19.97 41.79 20.43
C SER A 1053 -18.81 42.15 19.51
N THR A 1054 -18.71 43.41 19.07
CA THR A 1054 -17.57 43.92 18.30
C THR A 1054 -16.58 44.72 19.15
N ASP A 1055 -17.01 45.21 20.32
CA ASP A 1055 -16.27 46.09 21.24
C ASP A 1055 -15.99 45.47 22.63
N GLY A 1056 -16.52 44.27 22.90
CA GLY A 1056 -16.43 43.55 24.18
C GLY A 1056 -17.35 44.10 25.27
N ARG A 1057 -18.18 45.10 24.97
CA ARG A 1057 -18.99 45.86 25.93
C ARG A 1057 -20.48 45.85 25.58
N THR A 1058 -20.78 46.01 24.30
CA THR A 1058 -22.10 46.03 23.71
C THR A 1058 -22.42 44.65 23.15
N TRP A 1059 -23.34 43.93 23.79
CA TRP A 1059 -23.64 42.53 23.50
C TRP A 1059 -25.02 42.36 22.86
N ARG A 1060 -25.10 41.52 21.82
CA ARG A 1060 -26.36 41.04 21.25
C ARG A 1060 -26.48 39.52 21.41
N ASP A 1061 -27.68 39.03 21.66
CA ASP A 1061 -27.94 37.60 21.74
C ASP A 1061 -27.86 36.98 20.34
N LEU A 1062 -27.05 35.93 20.20
CA LEU A 1062 -26.93 35.09 19.00
C LEU A 1062 -27.82 33.84 19.13
N ALA A 1063 -27.93 33.30 20.34
CA ALA A 1063 -28.87 32.23 20.69
C ALA A 1063 -29.23 32.31 22.18
N THR A 1064 -30.38 31.75 22.54
CA THR A 1064 -30.79 31.50 23.93
C THR A 1064 -31.16 30.02 24.08
N ARG A 1065 -30.93 29.47 25.27
CA ARG A 1065 -31.31 28.12 25.71
C ARG A 1065 -31.90 28.21 27.11
N THR A 1066 -32.95 27.41 27.35
CA THR A 1066 -33.69 27.34 28.63
C THR A 1066 -33.95 25.89 29.04
N ASN A 1067 -33.22 24.96 28.43
CA ASN A 1067 -33.33 23.51 28.57
C ASN A 1067 -32.02 22.82 28.11
N GLY A 1068 -30.88 23.45 28.38
CA GLY A 1068 -29.55 22.89 28.13
C GLY A 1068 -29.37 21.55 28.85
N SER A 1069 -28.67 20.63 28.21
CA SER A 1069 -28.59 19.21 28.60
C SER A 1069 -27.29 18.83 29.31
N GLY A 1070 -26.26 19.68 29.22
CA GLY A 1070 -24.89 19.25 29.50
C GLY A 1070 -24.32 18.39 28.37
N GLY A 1071 -23.16 17.78 28.62
CA GLY A 1071 -22.38 17.08 27.59
C GLY A 1071 -21.83 18.05 26.54
N THR A 1072 -21.75 17.62 25.27
CA THR A 1072 -21.40 18.53 24.16
C THR A 1072 -22.66 19.04 23.46
N GLU A 1073 -23.06 20.28 23.77
CA GLU A 1073 -24.13 20.97 23.05
C GLU A 1073 -23.59 21.66 21.79
N LYS A 1074 -24.33 21.58 20.69
CA LYS A 1074 -24.02 22.27 19.42
C LYS A 1074 -25.12 23.27 19.09
N ILE A 1075 -24.76 24.54 18.97
CA ILE A 1075 -25.70 25.65 18.86
C ILE A 1075 -25.42 26.42 17.56
N PRO A 1076 -26.26 26.27 16.53
CA PRO A 1076 -26.20 27.13 15.35
C PRO A 1076 -26.38 28.61 15.75
N VAL A 1077 -25.53 29.47 15.20
CA VAL A 1077 -25.57 30.94 15.38
C VAL A 1077 -25.39 31.62 14.03
N SER A 1078 -25.66 32.92 13.95
CA SER A 1078 -25.53 33.68 12.69
C SER A 1078 -25.13 35.14 12.89
N GLY A 1079 -24.35 35.66 11.95
CA GLY A 1079 -23.87 37.04 11.92
C GLY A 1079 -22.52 37.22 12.62
N SER A 1080 -21.96 38.42 12.52
CA SER A 1080 -20.53 38.65 12.81
C SER A 1080 -20.25 39.24 14.19
N ALA A 1081 -19.14 38.85 14.83
CA ALA A 1081 -18.67 39.37 16.11
C ALA A 1081 -17.15 39.20 16.25
N ARG A 1082 -16.52 40.03 17.11
CA ARG A 1082 -15.13 39.84 17.54
C ARG A 1082 -15.04 39.09 18.87
N TYR A 1083 -15.97 39.38 19.78
CA TYR A 1083 -16.05 38.75 21.09
C TYR A 1083 -17.29 37.85 21.11
N VAL A 1084 -17.14 36.62 21.60
CA VAL A 1084 -18.25 35.66 21.75
C VAL A 1084 -18.28 35.18 23.19
N ARG A 1085 -19.47 35.15 23.79
CA ARG A 1085 -19.66 34.89 25.23
C ARG A 1085 -20.77 33.87 25.47
N MET A 1086 -20.48 32.87 26.30
CA MET A 1086 -21.48 32.08 27.00
C MET A 1086 -21.83 32.81 28.30
N GLN A 1087 -23.09 33.21 28.44
CA GLN A 1087 -23.64 33.91 29.59
C GLN A 1087 -24.69 33.01 30.24
N GLY A 1088 -24.39 32.45 31.42
CA GLY A 1088 -25.34 31.61 32.13
C GLY A 1088 -26.54 32.39 32.69
N THR A 1089 -27.65 31.68 32.89
CA THR A 1089 -28.88 32.19 33.51
C THR A 1089 -29.55 31.18 34.46
N GLU A 1090 -29.34 29.87 34.28
CA GLU A 1090 -29.84 28.81 35.19
C GLU A 1090 -28.86 27.62 35.24
N LYS A 1091 -28.60 27.10 36.44
CA LYS A 1091 -27.57 26.09 36.73
C LYS A 1091 -28.13 24.67 36.75
N SER A 1092 -27.33 23.66 36.36
CA SER A 1092 -27.73 22.25 36.50
C SER A 1092 -27.99 21.87 37.96
N GLY A 1093 -27.12 22.31 38.87
CA GLY A 1093 -27.15 22.03 40.31
C GLY A 1093 -26.55 23.16 41.17
N PRO A 1094 -25.95 22.84 42.35
CA PRO A 1094 -25.55 23.85 43.34
C PRO A 1094 -24.27 24.62 42.97
N TRP A 1095 -23.39 24.03 42.16
CA TRP A 1095 -22.05 24.56 41.82
C TRP A 1095 -22.06 25.66 40.75
N GLY A 1096 -20.90 26.20 40.37
CA GLY A 1096 -20.75 27.15 39.25
C GLY A 1096 -20.60 26.43 37.91
N TYR A 1097 -20.79 27.12 36.78
CA TYR A 1097 -20.66 26.52 35.45
C TYR A 1097 -19.23 26.02 35.17
N SER A 1098 -19.07 24.87 34.51
CA SER A 1098 -17.77 24.38 34.05
C SER A 1098 -17.81 23.85 32.61
N LEU A 1099 -16.82 24.25 31.81
CA LEU A 1099 -16.65 23.91 30.40
C LEU A 1099 -15.24 23.35 30.18
N TYR A 1100 -15.15 22.16 29.58
CA TYR A 1100 -13.91 21.63 29.02
C TYR A 1100 -13.46 22.45 27.79
N GLU A 1101 -14.40 22.88 26.94
CA GLU A 1101 -14.09 23.69 25.76
C GLU A 1101 -15.32 24.47 25.25
N MET A 1102 -15.11 25.71 24.80
CA MET A 1102 -16.04 26.57 24.09
C MET A 1102 -15.52 26.82 22.67
N ARG A 1103 -15.93 25.99 21.72
CA ARG A 1103 -15.54 26.11 20.31
C ARG A 1103 -16.45 27.10 19.59
N VAL A 1104 -15.89 28.05 18.86
CA VAL A 1104 -16.64 29.07 18.10
C VAL A 1104 -16.30 28.92 16.63
N TYR A 1105 -17.29 28.60 15.81
CA TYR A 1105 -17.11 28.31 14.40
C TYR A 1105 -17.60 29.46 13.50
N GLY A 1106 -16.78 29.76 12.49
CA GLY A 1106 -17.11 30.60 11.32
C GLY A 1106 -17.04 29.79 10.04
#